data_AF-A0A8S4MMC0-F1
#
_entry.id   AF-A0A8S4MMC0-F1
#
_cell.length_a   1.000
_cell.length_b   1.000
_cell.length_c   1.000
_cell.angle_alpha   90.00
_cell.angle_beta   90.00
_cell.angle_gamma   90.00
#
_symmetry.space_group_name_H-M   'P 1'
#
loop_
_entity.id
_entity.type
_entity.pdbx_description
1 polymer ?
#
loop_
_entity_poly.entity_id
_entity_poly.type
_entity_poly.pdbx_seq_one_letter_code
_entity_poly.pdbx_strand_id
1 'polypeptide(L)'
;MLKKVKLDRVQIPDGHLLSAKADLNLTYHQTRGLKRWLKDQGVAMKSEKTTRRIANPLLQPHAVTGELLPLTTKDNEGCRTVKLLPSAAVQSMAVTVEDNIMRNAEAGNLTWHQGLIPQDELWIKILGDHGGGTFKMAFQILNVGNPNSKTNTVVFSLFSAKDTRENLRTATSRFATEIGELRGKQWRLPDGCEMHSHVFAAGDYAQLSMWYGISGAAGHELNADDDTETYPCLYFEVRKECLNLEADDDDMFLVIPNRSLDRMSIQHRNFMQNGRGNVKYAKHFKNVIAPAMFNIPLNQVCIPGLHLSLGIFHKLYSMMEKALNDLDRTIASHLVRDVLQDEDVDEAEVLHRHHLHGLTPYVEAVEEAGLIVDRVENITAEINSLENDLAWAFLQSDDAEDVIDLKEEAERFRTTHIFVQLRRLSDDSSASYLIPHGKKMNKRQCFLVLLSVVLVWLVIAMFRSGHASPTDILPGRLLKIGAKTSWISNKKVNDGDIGTQDNVTNGSMELNMTPVEMKKDVQKRKKHPYYKYVPNEADAREKFLTDQKVVQSVPTEVPEWVYNKTAGDLFRKGLIHDVDLQNGNFLTTQENTPVNSTITRYTGGAPLLKVSTDVFKSFPKESPFKSSYFNTCSVVGNGGILKESGCGKEIDASEFIIRCNMAPMDDNYLEDIGKKTSLITFNADMISYRYDSLKKPGSVEAFLRDLSAYGDSYLWIPAFFSKSYANWALLSERVIRESDATAEVIFPHVDFIKSVHSYWRRQGLKAASTTGLLLVSAAAQICEEVHLYGFWPFHSDRNNKRLTEHYFDNALPGKKHDVPEEFRQLQSLHNAGIIRLTANACQ
;
A
#
# COMPACT_ATOMS: atom_id res chain seq x y z
N MET A 1 -36.09 -6.29 15.20
CA MET A 1 -35.95 -7.76 15.19
C MET A 1 -36.74 -8.42 16.31
N LEU A 2 -36.44 -8.19 17.61
CA LEU A 2 -37.16 -8.82 18.74
C LEU A 2 -38.68 -8.62 18.74
N LYS A 3 -39.15 -7.41 18.39
CA LYS A 3 -40.58 -7.11 18.20
C LYS A 3 -41.22 -7.92 17.05
N LYS A 4 -40.48 -8.28 16.01
CA LYS A 4 -40.97 -9.09 14.88
C LYS A 4 -41.12 -10.57 15.27
N VAL A 5 -40.28 -11.07 16.18
CA VAL A 5 -40.32 -12.46 16.69
C VAL A 5 -41.11 -12.63 18.00
N LYS A 6 -41.82 -11.59 18.46
CA LYS A 6 -42.63 -11.60 19.70
C LYS A 6 -41.85 -12.03 20.95
N LEU A 7 -40.57 -11.69 21.03
CA LEU A 7 -39.75 -11.94 22.22
C LEU A 7 -39.59 -10.65 23.01
N ASP A 8 -40.11 -10.63 24.24
CA ASP A 8 -40.08 -9.46 25.13
C ASP A 8 -38.69 -9.23 25.75
N ARG A 9 -37.87 -10.29 25.86
CA ARG A 9 -36.54 -10.23 26.45
C ARG A 9 -35.66 -11.37 25.96
N VAL A 10 -34.42 -11.06 25.58
CA VAL A 10 -33.40 -12.07 25.24
C VAL A 10 -32.28 -11.99 26.27
N GLN A 11 -31.82 -13.14 26.78
CA GLN A 11 -30.70 -13.19 27.71
C GLN A 11 -29.50 -13.87 27.04
N ILE A 12 -28.36 -13.20 27.02
CA ILE A 12 -27.12 -13.80 26.53
C ILE A 12 -26.59 -14.79 27.60
N PRO A 13 -26.24 -16.04 27.21
CA PRO A 13 -25.68 -17.03 28.12
C PRO A 13 -24.39 -16.57 28.81
N ASP A 14 -24.12 -17.19 29.95
CA ASP A 14 -22.95 -16.90 30.76
C ASP A 14 -21.67 -17.30 29.99
N GLY A 15 -20.63 -16.46 30.04
CA GLY A 15 -19.38 -16.68 29.30
C GLY A 15 -19.37 -16.17 27.86
N HIS A 16 -20.51 -16.06 27.16
CA HIS A 16 -20.56 -15.58 25.77
C HIS A 16 -20.09 -14.12 25.64
N LEU A 17 -20.35 -13.29 26.66
CA LEU A 17 -19.81 -11.93 26.72
C LEU A 17 -18.28 -11.90 26.86
N LEU A 18 -17.70 -12.90 27.54
CA LEU A 18 -16.25 -13.01 27.66
C LEU A 18 -15.63 -13.38 26.31
N SER A 19 -16.25 -14.31 25.57
CA SER A 19 -15.86 -14.67 24.20
C SER A 19 -15.98 -13.45 23.27
N ALA A 20 -17.15 -12.83 23.19
CA ALA A 20 -17.38 -11.67 22.33
C ALA A 20 -16.41 -10.52 22.64
N LYS A 21 -16.07 -10.31 23.91
CA LYS A 21 -15.05 -9.33 24.29
C LYS A 21 -13.66 -9.70 23.74
N ALA A 22 -13.27 -10.97 23.81
CA ALA A 22 -11.99 -11.46 23.29
C ALA A 22 -11.95 -11.37 21.75
N ASP A 23 -12.97 -11.90 21.08
CA ASP A 23 -13.06 -12.01 19.61
C ASP A 23 -13.14 -10.63 18.94
N LEU A 24 -13.92 -9.71 19.51
CA LEU A 24 -14.07 -8.33 19.01
C LEU A 24 -13.01 -7.37 19.58
N ASN A 25 -12.07 -7.87 20.39
CA ASN A 25 -10.99 -7.11 21.02
C ASN A 25 -11.49 -5.84 21.78
N LEU A 26 -12.62 -5.99 22.48
CA LEU A 26 -13.26 -4.89 23.22
C LEU A 26 -12.53 -4.62 24.54
N THR A 27 -12.32 -3.33 24.84
CA THR A 27 -11.93 -2.89 26.18
C THR A 27 -13.10 -3.06 27.16
N TYR A 28 -12.81 -3.16 28.46
CA TYR A 28 -13.89 -3.17 29.48
C TYR A 28 -14.77 -1.92 29.40
N HIS A 29 -14.24 -0.77 28.96
CA HIS A 29 -15.04 0.42 28.70
C HIS A 29 -16.03 0.22 27.54
N GLN A 30 -15.56 -0.28 26.41
CA GLN A 30 -16.40 -0.59 25.25
C GLN A 30 -17.44 -1.68 25.56
N THR A 31 -17.06 -2.72 26.32
CA THR A 31 -18.00 -3.76 26.77
C THR A 31 -19.11 -3.17 27.65
N ARG A 32 -18.79 -2.18 28.52
CA ARG A 32 -19.81 -1.47 29.31
C ARG A 32 -20.74 -0.65 28.43
N GLY A 33 -20.22 0.03 27.41
CA GLY A 33 -21.01 0.76 26.41
C GLY A 33 -21.96 -0.16 25.64
N LEU A 34 -21.42 -1.26 25.09
CA LEU A 34 -22.19 -2.29 24.37
C LEU A 34 -23.31 -2.86 25.24
N LYS A 35 -23.01 -3.15 26.52
CA LYS A 35 -23.99 -3.66 27.47
C LYS A 35 -25.14 -2.67 27.73
N ARG A 36 -24.84 -1.36 27.85
CA ARG A 36 -25.90 -0.34 28.03
C ARG A 36 -26.81 -0.31 26.81
N TRP A 37 -26.22 -0.24 25.62
CA TRP A 37 -26.97 -0.25 24.37
C TRP A 37 -27.83 -1.50 24.21
N LEU A 38 -27.28 -2.70 24.46
CA LEU A 38 -28.02 -3.96 24.39
C LEU A 38 -29.18 -4.03 25.42
N LYS A 39 -28.97 -3.47 26.61
CA LYS A 39 -30.04 -3.36 27.62
C LYS A 39 -31.19 -2.50 27.12
N ASP A 40 -30.91 -1.39 26.43
CA ASP A 40 -31.92 -0.51 25.84
C ASP A 40 -32.68 -1.19 24.69
N GLN A 41 -32.07 -2.19 24.05
CA GLN A 41 -32.70 -3.04 23.04
C GLN A 41 -33.44 -4.27 23.60
N GLY A 42 -33.59 -4.39 24.93
CA GLY A 42 -34.27 -5.53 25.56
C GLY A 42 -33.42 -6.81 25.67
N VAL A 43 -32.11 -6.72 25.45
CA VAL A 43 -31.16 -7.83 25.58
C VAL A 43 -30.46 -7.74 26.95
N ALA A 44 -30.76 -8.69 27.83
CA ALA A 44 -30.18 -8.78 29.16
C ALA A 44 -28.82 -9.48 29.13
N MET A 45 -27.85 -8.88 29.83
CA MET A 45 -26.49 -9.42 29.97
C MET A 45 -26.06 -9.40 31.43
N LYS A 46 -25.27 -10.41 31.83
CA LYS A 46 -24.73 -10.50 33.19
C LYS A 46 -23.79 -9.34 33.55
N SER A 47 -23.58 -9.16 34.85
CA SER A 47 -22.68 -8.13 35.38
C SER A 47 -21.22 -8.41 35.01
N GLU A 48 -20.41 -7.36 34.91
CA GLU A 48 -18.97 -7.50 34.73
C GLU A 48 -18.34 -8.34 35.86
N LYS A 49 -18.87 -8.24 37.10
CA LYS A 49 -18.47 -9.07 38.24
C LYS A 49 -18.68 -10.56 37.95
N THR A 50 -19.81 -10.93 37.33
CA THR A 50 -20.10 -12.31 36.92
C THR A 50 -19.14 -12.76 35.83
N THR A 51 -18.88 -11.92 34.82
CA THR A 51 -17.92 -12.22 33.74
C THR A 51 -16.51 -12.44 34.30
N ARG A 52 -16.05 -11.60 35.23
CA ARG A 52 -14.75 -11.76 35.90
C ARG A 52 -14.69 -13.04 36.75
N ARG A 53 -15.80 -13.43 37.40
CA ARG A 53 -15.89 -14.69 38.16
C ARG A 53 -15.71 -15.91 37.26
N ILE A 54 -16.21 -15.87 36.03
CA ILE A 54 -16.03 -16.93 35.02
C ILE A 54 -14.61 -16.92 34.45
N ALA A 55 -14.03 -15.73 34.21
CA ALA A 55 -12.67 -15.61 33.71
C ALA A 55 -11.60 -16.05 34.72
N ASN A 56 -11.86 -15.88 36.02
CA ASN A 56 -10.85 -16.08 37.07
C ASN A 56 -10.24 -17.50 37.07
N PRO A 57 -11.02 -18.61 37.09
CA PRO A 57 -10.47 -19.96 36.99
C PRO A 57 -9.67 -20.20 35.71
N LEU A 58 -10.10 -19.62 34.57
CA LEU A 58 -9.43 -19.79 33.27
C LEU A 58 -8.06 -19.09 33.20
N LEU A 59 -7.86 -18.07 34.04
CA LEU A 59 -6.62 -17.27 34.09
C LEU A 59 -5.67 -17.72 35.21
N GLN A 60 -6.13 -18.50 36.19
CA GLN A 60 -5.30 -18.94 37.31
C GLN A 60 -4.04 -19.72 36.87
N PRO A 61 -4.09 -20.65 35.89
CA PRO A 61 -2.89 -21.34 35.41
C PRO A 61 -1.86 -20.42 34.73
N HIS A 62 -2.27 -19.20 34.39
CA HIS A 62 -1.47 -18.22 33.66
C HIS A 62 -1.11 -17.01 34.51
N ALA A 63 -0.85 -17.21 35.81
CA ALA A 63 -0.49 -16.13 36.71
C ALA A 63 0.71 -15.34 36.15
N VAL A 64 0.55 -14.02 35.99
CA VAL A 64 1.56 -13.11 35.43
C VAL A 64 2.20 -12.30 36.54
N THR A 65 3.53 -12.25 36.57
CA THR A 65 4.31 -11.34 37.41
C THR A 65 4.84 -10.18 36.60
N GLY A 66 4.80 -8.98 37.18
CA GLY A 66 5.44 -7.79 36.64
C GLY A 66 6.65 -7.43 37.49
N GLU A 67 7.77 -7.10 36.84
CA GLU A 67 9.01 -6.70 37.51
C GLU A 67 9.75 -5.62 36.70
N LEU A 68 10.73 -4.98 37.33
CA LEU A 68 11.66 -4.08 36.65
C LEU A 68 12.97 -4.81 36.39
N LEU A 69 13.34 -4.95 35.12
CA LEU A 69 14.59 -5.59 34.72
C LEU A 69 15.65 -4.54 34.33
N PRO A 70 16.94 -4.77 34.64
CA PRO A 70 18.03 -3.92 34.17
C PRO A 70 18.30 -4.19 32.69
N LEU A 71 17.69 -3.36 31.82
CA LEU A 71 17.75 -3.50 30.37
C LEU A 71 18.59 -2.37 29.74
N THR A 72 19.39 -2.72 28.75
CA THR A 72 20.20 -1.80 27.98
C THR A 72 19.34 -1.06 26.95
N THR A 73 19.46 0.27 26.94
CA THR A 73 18.82 1.17 25.98
C THR A 73 19.86 2.08 25.33
N LYS A 74 19.51 2.66 24.17
CA LYS A 74 20.30 3.75 23.59
C LYS A 74 19.60 5.07 23.88
N ASP A 75 20.36 6.09 24.28
CA ASP A 75 19.85 7.46 24.33
C ASP A 75 19.87 8.12 22.93
N ASN A 76 19.43 9.38 22.86
CA ASN A 76 19.34 10.14 21.61
C ASN A 76 20.72 10.39 20.96
N GLU A 77 21.80 10.25 21.72
CA GLU A 77 23.19 10.40 21.26
C GLU A 77 23.82 9.05 20.89
N GLY A 78 23.08 7.94 21.05
CA GLY A 78 23.52 6.59 20.70
C GLY A 78 24.33 5.89 21.80
N CYS A 79 24.51 6.51 22.97
CA CYS A 79 25.22 5.92 24.10
C CYS A 79 24.38 4.83 24.77
N ARG A 80 25.02 3.71 25.15
CA ARG A 80 24.36 2.56 25.78
C ARG A 80 24.24 2.81 27.28
N THR A 81 23.02 2.88 27.79
CA THR A 81 22.71 3.04 29.21
C THR A 81 21.85 1.88 29.71
N VAL A 82 22.09 1.40 30.93
CA VAL A 82 21.26 0.38 31.59
C VAL A 82 20.20 1.09 32.41
N LYS A 83 18.93 0.73 32.20
CA LYS A 83 17.78 1.29 32.90
C LYS A 83 16.89 0.18 33.45
N LEU A 84 16.26 0.42 34.60
CA LEU A 84 15.22 -0.45 35.13
C LEU A 84 13.94 -0.22 34.32
N LEU A 85 13.52 -1.23 33.55
CA LEU A 85 12.38 -1.13 32.65
C LEU A 85 11.36 -2.23 32.90
N PRO A 86 10.05 -1.97 32.66
CA PRO A 86 8.99 -2.94 32.90
C PRO A 86 9.16 -4.21 32.06
N SER A 87 8.95 -5.34 32.73
CA SER A 87 8.87 -6.68 32.18
C SER A 87 7.66 -7.39 32.79
N ALA A 88 6.98 -8.21 31.99
CA ALA A 88 5.89 -9.06 32.46
C ALA A 88 6.07 -10.48 31.93
N ALA A 89 5.86 -11.46 32.78
CA ALA A 89 6.12 -12.87 32.48
C ALA A 89 5.12 -13.77 33.21
N VAL A 90 4.80 -14.91 32.62
CA VAL A 90 4.07 -15.97 33.35
C VAL A 90 4.97 -16.54 34.46
N GLN A 91 4.37 -16.95 35.56
CA GLN A 91 5.09 -17.55 36.70
C GLN A 91 5.71 -18.89 36.34
N SER A 92 5.00 -19.71 35.55
CA SER A 92 5.53 -20.96 34.99
C SER A 92 5.08 -21.11 33.55
N MET A 93 6.05 -21.23 32.66
CA MET A 93 5.82 -21.53 31.26
C MET A 93 5.35 -22.98 31.09
N ALA A 94 5.92 -23.93 31.85
CA ALA A 94 5.54 -25.34 31.78
C ALA A 94 4.07 -25.57 32.12
N VAL A 95 3.55 -24.92 33.18
CA VAL A 95 2.12 -24.98 33.56
C VAL A 95 1.23 -24.34 32.50
N THR A 96 1.68 -23.21 31.93
CA THR A 96 0.95 -22.51 30.86
C THR A 96 0.84 -23.38 29.59
N VAL A 97 1.92 -24.08 29.23
CA VAL A 97 1.93 -25.03 28.10
C VAL A 97 1.03 -26.23 28.39
N GLU A 98 1.11 -26.78 29.60
CA GLU A 98 0.30 -27.92 30.05
C GLU A 98 -1.20 -27.62 29.94
N ASP A 99 -1.66 -26.53 30.54
CA ASP A 99 -3.06 -26.11 30.47
C ASP A 99 -3.51 -25.91 29.01
N ASN A 100 -2.65 -25.34 28.15
CA ASN A 100 -2.98 -25.12 26.75
C ASN A 100 -3.08 -26.43 25.95
N ILE A 101 -2.23 -27.43 26.23
CA ILE A 101 -2.33 -28.77 25.65
C ILE A 101 -3.63 -29.44 26.09
N MET A 102 -3.91 -29.45 27.40
CA MET A 102 -5.08 -30.14 27.96
C MET A 102 -6.38 -29.55 27.45
N ARG A 103 -6.50 -28.22 27.37
CA ARG A 103 -7.70 -27.57 26.81
C ARG A 103 -7.92 -27.89 25.35
N ASN A 104 -6.85 -27.95 24.55
CA ASN A 104 -6.97 -28.34 23.14
C ASN A 104 -7.33 -29.82 22.99
N ALA A 105 -6.83 -30.69 23.86
CA ALA A 105 -7.18 -32.11 23.89
C ALA A 105 -8.66 -32.31 24.26
N GLU A 106 -9.13 -31.69 25.35
CA GLU A 106 -10.52 -31.75 25.80
C GLU A 106 -11.50 -31.19 24.77
N ALA A 107 -11.09 -30.16 24.04
CA ALA A 107 -11.89 -29.57 22.96
C ALA A 107 -11.86 -30.39 21.65
N GLY A 108 -11.05 -31.45 21.55
CA GLY A 108 -10.87 -32.21 20.31
C GLY A 108 -10.17 -31.43 19.20
N ASN A 109 -9.41 -30.39 19.55
CA ASN A 109 -8.72 -29.52 18.59
C ASN A 109 -7.35 -30.07 18.15
N LEU A 110 -6.87 -31.14 18.79
CA LEU A 110 -5.57 -31.72 18.45
C LEU A 110 -5.59 -32.36 17.07
N THR A 111 -4.54 -32.13 16.29
CA THR A 111 -4.36 -32.69 14.96
C THR A 111 -2.90 -33.05 14.69
N TRP A 112 -2.70 -34.05 13.84
CA TRP A 112 -1.39 -34.56 13.42
C TRP A 112 -1.09 -34.25 11.95
N HIS A 113 -1.85 -33.30 11.37
CA HIS A 113 -1.66 -32.78 10.01
C HIS A 113 -1.49 -33.90 8.97
N GLN A 114 -2.41 -34.87 8.96
CA GLN A 114 -2.40 -36.01 8.03
C GLN A 114 -1.12 -36.88 8.14
N GLY A 115 -0.59 -37.05 9.35
CA GLY A 115 0.59 -37.88 9.62
C GLY A 115 1.92 -37.17 9.38
N LEU A 116 1.92 -35.84 9.23
CA LEU A 116 3.16 -35.05 9.21
C LEU A 116 3.80 -34.94 10.60
N ILE A 117 2.98 -35.01 11.65
CA ILE A 117 3.46 -35.18 13.03
C ILE A 117 3.14 -36.62 13.46
N PRO A 118 4.10 -37.38 14.02
CA PRO A 118 3.85 -38.71 14.57
C PRO A 118 2.77 -38.70 15.65
N GLN A 119 1.94 -39.76 15.71
CA GLN A 119 0.76 -39.83 16.58
C GLN A 119 1.10 -39.79 18.08
N ASP A 120 2.32 -40.17 18.43
CA ASP A 120 2.89 -40.19 19.77
C ASP A 120 3.69 -38.93 20.11
N GLU A 121 3.65 -37.89 19.27
CA GLU A 121 4.45 -36.67 19.45
C GLU A 121 3.62 -35.40 19.61
N LEU A 122 4.05 -34.54 20.54
CA LEU A 122 3.55 -33.19 20.76
C LEU A 122 4.63 -32.15 20.44
N TRP A 123 4.39 -31.35 19.41
CA TRP A 123 5.36 -30.36 18.94
C TRP A 123 5.02 -28.98 19.46
N ILE A 124 5.98 -28.32 20.11
CA ILE A 124 5.85 -26.99 20.69
C ILE A 124 6.89 -26.10 20.05
N LYS A 125 6.48 -24.93 19.58
CA LYS A 125 7.37 -23.95 18.95
C LYS A 125 7.53 -22.72 19.82
N ILE A 126 8.77 -22.35 20.13
CA ILE A 126 9.15 -21.15 20.87
C ILE A 126 9.61 -20.08 19.89
N LEU A 127 9.08 -18.87 20.04
CA LEU A 127 9.37 -17.76 19.15
C LEU A 127 9.44 -16.43 19.90
N GLY A 128 10.02 -15.42 19.26
CA GLY A 128 9.94 -14.06 19.75
C GLY A 128 9.76 -13.06 18.63
N ASP A 129 9.31 -11.86 18.99
CA ASP A 129 9.02 -10.78 18.04
C ASP A 129 9.23 -9.43 18.72
N HIS A 130 9.83 -8.49 17.98
CA HIS A 130 10.04 -7.12 18.42
C HIS A 130 9.07 -6.18 17.70
N GLY A 131 8.10 -5.62 18.44
CA GLY A 131 7.08 -4.75 17.85
C GLY A 131 6.56 -3.68 18.82
N GLY A 132 6.41 -2.45 18.32
CA GLY A 132 5.80 -1.34 19.08
C GLY A 132 6.59 -0.90 20.32
N GLY A 133 7.92 -1.02 20.30
CA GLY A 133 8.80 -0.67 21.43
C GLY A 133 8.91 -1.74 22.52
N THR A 134 8.28 -2.90 22.30
CA THR A 134 8.32 -4.05 23.21
C THR A 134 8.81 -5.30 22.50
N PHE A 135 9.55 -6.15 23.20
CA PHE A 135 9.86 -7.50 22.76
C PHE A 135 8.93 -8.49 23.46
N LYS A 136 8.51 -9.54 22.74
CA LYS A 136 7.61 -10.59 23.24
C LYS A 136 8.20 -11.95 22.93
N MET A 137 8.20 -12.84 23.92
CA MET A 137 8.41 -14.27 23.76
C MET A 137 7.07 -14.98 23.80
N ALA A 138 6.87 -15.93 22.90
CA ALA A 138 5.66 -16.71 22.80
C ALA A 138 5.96 -18.18 22.52
N PHE A 139 4.95 -19.03 22.76
CA PHE A 139 4.93 -20.39 22.26
C PHE A 139 3.67 -20.65 21.42
N GLN A 140 3.74 -21.67 20.58
CA GLN A 140 2.65 -22.21 19.78
C GLN A 140 2.67 -23.73 19.88
N ILE A 141 1.53 -24.36 20.15
CA ILE A 141 1.36 -25.82 19.98
C ILE A 141 1.19 -26.07 18.49
N LEU A 142 1.95 -26.99 17.92
CA LEU A 142 1.89 -27.28 16.48
C LEU A 142 0.81 -28.31 16.15
N ASN A 143 0.41 -29.16 17.11
CA ASN A 143 -0.66 -30.15 16.97
C ASN A 143 -2.08 -29.53 17.00
N VAL A 144 -2.29 -28.36 16.42
CA VAL A 144 -3.63 -27.73 16.30
C VAL A 144 -3.82 -27.23 14.88
N GLY A 145 -5.07 -27.00 14.47
CA GLY A 145 -5.37 -26.37 13.18
C GLY A 145 -4.76 -24.97 13.10
N ASN A 146 -4.15 -24.62 11.96
CA ASN A 146 -3.50 -23.32 11.74
C ASN A 146 -2.52 -22.91 12.86
N PRO A 147 -1.47 -23.71 13.15
CA PRO A 147 -0.64 -23.52 14.35
C PRO A 147 0.09 -22.18 14.40
N ASN A 148 0.26 -21.51 13.26
CA ASN A 148 0.91 -20.20 13.15
C ASN A 148 -0.04 -19.00 13.37
N SER A 149 -1.33 -19.21 13.65
CA SER A 149 -2.29 -18.13 13.90
C SER A 149 -1.99 -17.37 15.19
N LYS A 150 -2.31 -16.06 15.28
CA LYS A 150 -2.22 -15.35 16.57
C LYS A 150 -3.17 -15.91 17.62
N THR A 151 -4.27 -16.53 17.21
CA THR A 151 -5.20 -17.19 18.15
C THR A 151 -4.55 -18.37 18.87
N ASN A 152 -3.54 -19.00 18.26
CA ASN A 152 -2.77 -20.11 18.83
C ASN A 152 -1.43 -19.66 19.43
N THR A 153 -1.18 -18.35 19.48
CA THR A 153 0.09 -17.78 19.97
C THR A 153 -0.07 -17.30 21.40
N VAL A 154 0.64 -17.94 22.33
CA VAL A 154 0.58 -17.61 23.75
C VAL A 154 1.85 -16.87 24.15
N VAL A 155 1.72 -15.60 24.54
CA VAL A 155 2.84 -14.78 25.03
C VAL A 155 3.12 -15.14 26.48
N PHE A 156 4.36 -15.53 26.78
CA PHE A 156 4.77 -15.92 28.13
C PHE A 156 5.78 -14.97 28.78
N SER A 157 6.41 -14.07 28.00
CA SER A 157 7.29 -13.02 28.49
C SER A 157 7.26 -11.81 27.57
N LEU A 158 7.32 -10.61 28.13
CA LEU A 158 7.43 -9.37 27.37
C LEU A 158 8.23 -8.32 28.16
N PHE A 159 8.98 -7.48 27.45
CA PHE A 159 9.73 -6.37 28.06
C PHE A 159 9.83 -5.15 27.14
N SER A 160 9.99 -3.96 27.73
CA SER A 160 9.97 -2.68 27.00
C SER A 160 11.36 -2.18 26.60
N ALA A 161 12.14 -3.00 25.88
CA ALA A 161 13.45 -2.62 25.36
C ALA A 161 13.77 -3.33 24.04
N LYS A 162 14.84 -2.90 23.36
CA LYS A 162 15.33 -3.57 22.14
C LYS A 162 15.79 -4.99 22.46
N ASP A 163 15.61 -5.90 21.50
CA ASP A 163 15.96 -7.31 21.52
C ASP A 163 17.48 -7.60 21.45
N THR A 164 18.31 -6.81 22.13
CA THR A 164 19.75 -7.09 22.18
C THR A 164 20.02 -8.39 22.94
N ARG A 165 21.16 -9.03 22.67
CA ARG A 165 21.54 -10.27 23.32
C ARG A 165 21.54 -10.16 24.85
N GLU A 166 22.01 -9.04 25.40
CA GLU A 166 22.02 -8.77 26.84
C GLU A 166 20.61 -8.70 27.39
N ASN A 167 19.71 -7.97 26.72
CA ASN A 167 18.31 -7.81 27.15
C ASN A 167 17.55 -9.12 27.07
N LEU A 168 17.72 -9.88 25.98
CA LEU A 168 17.15 -11.21 25.82
C LEU A 168 17.61 -12.13 26.95
N ARG A 169 18.93 -12.20 27.20
CA ARG A 169 19.48 -13.02 28.29
C ARG A 169 18.89 -12.63 29.64
N THR A 170 18.81 -11.34 29.95
CA THR A 170 18.22 -10.85 31.21
C THR A 170 16.75 -11.25 31.32
N ALA A 171 15.95 -11.07 30.27
CA ALA A 171 14.51 -11.28 30.31
C ALA A 171 14.07 -12.75 30.18
N THR A 172 14.89 -13.62 29.56
CA THR A 172 14.52 -15.01 29.26
C THR A 172 15.29 -16.06 30.05
N SER A 173 16.30 -15.67 30.83
CA SER A 173 17.12 -16.63 31.60
C SER A 173 16.31 -17.56 32.49
N ARG A 174 15.26 -17.05 33.14
CA ARG A 174 14.34 -17.84 33.99
C ARG A 174 13.66 -19.01 33.28
N PHE A 175 13.46 -18.91 31.96
CA PHE A 175 12.75 -19.93 31.18
C PHE A 175 13.69 -20.93 30.51
N ALA A 176 15.01 -20.72 30.59
CA ALA A 176 15.97 -21.59 29.90
C ALA A 176 15.90 -23.04 30.41
N THR A 177 15.73 -23.22 31.73
CA THR A 177 15.55 -24.53 32.36
C THR A 177 14.21 -25.15 31.97
N GLU A 178 13.09 -24.42 32.11
CA GLU A 178 11.76 -24.92 31.74
C GLU A 178 11.68 -25.34 30.27
N ILE A 179 12.25 -24.55 29.35
CA ILE A 179 12.32 -24.89 27.92
C ILE A 179 13.13 -26.18 27.68
N GLY A 180 14.22 -26.38 28.44
CA GLY A 180 15.01 -27.61 28.38
C GLY A 180 14.24 -28.84 28.87
N GLU A 181 13.51 -28.70 29.98
CA GLU A 181 12.69 -29.76 30.57
C GLU A 181 11.52 -30.17 29.65
N LEU A 182 10.93 -29.21 28.93
CA LEU A 182 9.87 -29.47 27.95
C LEU A 182 10.31 -30.40 26.81
N ARG A 183 11.61 -30.52 26.48
CA ARG A 183 12.08 -31.38 25.38
C ARG A 183 12.06 -32.88 25.69
N GLY A 184 11.95 -33.24 26.96
CA GLY A 184 11.96 -34.63 27.41
C GLY A 184 10.74 -35.01 28.24
N LYS A 185 9.77 -34.09 28.38
CA LYS A 185 8.57 -34.32 29.18
C LYS A 185 7.66 -35.30 28.44
N GLN A 186 7.22 -36.33 29.15
CA GLN A 186 6.11 -37.17 28.72
C GLN A 186 4.80 -36.54 29.18
N TRP A 187 3.82 -36.53 28.29
CA TRP A 187 2.49 -35.98 28.56
C TRP A 187 1.47 -37.09 28.48
N ARG A 188 0.52 -37.11 29.41
CA ARG A 188 -0.62 -38.03 29.35
C ARG A 188 -1.86 -37.21 28.99
N LEU A 189 -2.43 -37.50 27.84
CA LEU A 189 -3.66 -36.86 27.38
C LEU A 189 -4.89 -37.41 28.15
N PRO A 190 -6.05 -36.71 28.12
CA PRO A 190 -7.26 -37.14 28.82
C PRO A 190 -7.79 -38.53 28.40
N ASP A 191 -7.48 -38.97 27.18
CA ASP A 191 -7.79 -40.29 26.64
C ASP A 191 -6.83 -41.40 27.12
N GLY A 192 -5.80 -41.04 27.89
CA GLY A 192 -4.80 -41.95 28.43
C GLY A 192 -3.58 -42.17 27.53
N CYS A 193 -3.53 -41.56 26.35
CA CYS A 193 -2.41 -41.70 25.43
C CYS A 193 -1.17 -40.95 25.96
N GLU A 194 -0.01 -41.61 25.88
CA GLU A 194 1.29 -41.03 26.27
C GLU A 194 1.97 -40.39 25.07
N MET A 195 2.37 -39.13 25.22
CA MET A 195 2.96 -38.31 24.16
C MET A 195 4.37 -37.84 24.55
N HIS A 196 5.27 -37.81 23.57
CA HIS A 196 6.63 -37.26 23.69
C HIS A 196 6.67 -35.83 23.16
N SER A 197 7.16 -34.87 23.95
CA SER A 197 7.23 -33.49 23.48
C SER A 197 8.53 -33.12 22.77
N HIS A 198 8.40 -32.44 21.63
CA HIS A 198 9.49 -31.85 20.87
C HIS A 198 9.38 -30.34 20.87
N VAL A 199 10.51 -29.65 21.11
CA VAL A 199 10.54 -28.19 21.21
C VAL A 199 11.35 -27.63 20.04
N PHE A 200 10.75 -26.71 19.30
CA PHE A 200 11.35 -26.05 18.14
C PHE A 200 11.60 -24.58 18.44
N ALA A 201 12.71 -24.02 17.96
CA ALA A 201 12.98 -22.58 18.03
C ALA A 201 12.65 -21.92 16.68
N ALA A 202 11.99 -20.77 16.70
CA ALA A 202 11.66 -19.99 15.52
C ALA A 202 11.85 -18.49 15.78
N GLY A 203 12.23 -17.76 14.74
CA GLY A 203 12.47 -16.32 14.80
C GLY A 203 13.05 -15.85 13.49
N ASP A 204 13.35 -14.55 13.36
CA ASP A 204 14.16 -14.09 12.24
C ASP A 204 15.63 -14.52 12.40
N TYR A 205 16.43 -14.32 11.34
CA TYR A 205 17.83 -14.74 11.35
C TYR A 205 18.68 -14.03 12.41
N ALA A 206 18.41 -12.75 12.67
CA ALA A 206 19.16 -11.95 13.63
C ALA A 206 18.87 -12.41 15.06
N GLN A 207 17.60 -12.65 15.38
CA GLN A 207 17.15 -13.17 16.66
C GLN A 207 17.70 -14.57 16.91
N LEU A 208 17.59 -15.49 15.95
CA LEU A 208 18.15 -16.83 16.07
C LEU A 208 19.67 -16.77 16.24
N SER A 209 20.35 -15.88 15.52
CA SER A 209 21.79 -15.64 15.69
C SER A 209 22.12 -15.23 17.12
N MET A 210 21.32 -14.32 17.69
CA MET A 210 21.46 -13.90 19.09
C MET A 210 21.16 -15.01 20.08
N TRP A 211 20.18 -15.89 19.83
CA TRP A 211 19.87 -17.02 20.72
C TRP A 211 20.98 -18.06 20.73
N TYR A 212 21.53 -18.39 19.57
CA TYR A 212 22.58 -19.39 19.43
C TYR A 212 24.00 -18.84 19.61
N GLY A 213 24.15 -17.52 19.78
CA GLY A 213 25.43 -16.89 20.13
C GLY A 213 26.41 -16.80 18.96
N ILE A 214 25.89 -16.66 17.74
CA ILE A 214 26.70 -16.36 16.55
C ILE A 214 26.69 -14.86 16.26
N SER A 215 27.79 -14.32 15.75
CA SER A 215 27.94 -12.88 15.44
C SER A 215 27.12 -12.40 14.23
N GLY A 216 26.42 -13.29 13.53
CA GLY A 216 25.62 -12.97 12.34
C GLY A 216 26.36 -13.14 11.00
N ALA A 217 25.70 -12.77 9.91
CA ALA A 217 26.15 -12.99 8.53
C ALA A 217 27.26 -12.01 8.08
N ALA A 218 27.22 -10.78 8.57
CA ALA A 218 28.31 -9.81 8.44
C ALA A 218 29.14 -9.91 9.72
N GLY A 219 30.21 -10.70 9.73
CA GLY A 219 31.23 -10.51 10.77
C GLY A 219 31.57 -9.02 10.79
N HIS A 220 31.45 -8.37 11.94
CA HIS A 220 31.55 -6.92 12.14
C HIS A 220 32.40 -6.23 11.06
N GLU A 221 31.78 -5.36 10.24
CA GLU A 221 32.44 -4.55 9.21
C GLU A 221 33.64 -3.81 9.79
N LEU A 222 34.82 -4.37 9.61
CA LEU A 222 36.09 -3.68 9.80
C LEU A 222 36.96 -4.10 8.61
N ASN A 223 36.93 -3.21 7.61
CA ASN A 223 37.70 -3.18 6.37
C ASN A 223 37.22 -4.17 5.30
N ALA A 224 36.71 -3.62 4.21
CA ALA A 224 36.27 -4.32 3.00
C ALA A 224 37.44 -4.88 2.16
N ASP A 225 38.68 -4.76 2.65
CA ASP A 225 39.92 -5.15 1.94
C ASP A 225 40.52 -6.48 2.45
N ASP A 226 39.89 -7.16 3.42
CA ASP A 226 40.38 -8.44 3.95
C ASP A 226 39.44 -9.58 3.48
N ASP A 227 39.95 -10.46 2.63
CA ASP A 227 39.33 -11.73 2.20
C ASP A 227 39.04 -12.61 3.44
N THR A 228 37.92 -12.33 4.11
CA THR A 228 37.68 -12.83 5.47
C THR A 228 36.86 -14.12 5.49
N GLU A 229 37.51 -15.16 6.00
CA GLU A 229 37.02 -16.50 6.38
C GLU A 229 35.84 -16.45 7.39
N THR A 230 34.68 -15.95 6.96
CA THR A 230 33.49 -15.85 7.82
C THR A 230 32.62 -17.10 7.72
N TYR A 231 31.97 -17.46 8.83
CA TYR A 231 31.06 -18.62 8.91
C TYR A 231 29.61 -18.14 9.13
N PRO A 232 28.94 -17.63 8.07
CA PRO A 232 27.72 -16.86 8.23
C PRO A 232 26.51 -17.71 8.59
N CYS A 233 26.50 -19.01 8.31
CA CYS A 233 25.34 -19.90 8.47
C CYS A 233 25.15 -20.40 9.91
N LEU A 234 23.90 -20.39 10.38
CA LEU A 234 23.48 -20.91 11.69
C LEU A 234 23.46 -22.44 11.78
N TYR A 235 23.17 -23.14 10.68
CA TYR A 235 22.96 -24.60 10.67
C TYR A 235 24.24 -25.38 10.37
N PHE A 236 25.10 -24.81 9.52
CA PHE A 236 26.29 -25.48 9.00
C PHE A 236 27.54 -24.66 9.31
N GLU A 237 28.68 -25.34 9.48
CA GLU A 237 29.99 -24.70 9.58
C GLU A 237 30.58 -24.40 8.19
N VAL A 238 29.79 -23.75 7.34
CA VAL A 238 30.18 -23.38 5.98
C VAL A 238 30.88 -22.02 5.96
N ARG A 239 32.01 -21.93 5.25
CA ARG A 239 32.70 -20.66 4.98
C ARG A 239 31.96 -19.88 3.90
N LYS A 240 31.96 -18.56 4.00
CA LYS A 240 31.32 -17.65 3.04
C LYS A 240 31.82 -17.88 1.60
N GLU A 241 33.12 -18.14 1.41
CA GLU A 241 33.72 -18.41 0.10
C GLU A 241 33.13 -19.66 -0.57
N CYS A 242 32.83 -20.70 0.21
CA CYS A 242 32.23 -21.94 -0.30
C CYS A 242 30.80 -21.73 -0.81
N LEU A 243 30.15 -20.60 -0.50
CA LEU A 243 28.82 -20.25 -1.02
C LEU A 243 28.86 -19.64 -2.43
N ASN A 244 30.05 -19.35 -2.98
CA ASN A 244 30.23 -18.72 -4.30
C ASN A 244 30.64 -19.71 -5.40
N LEU A 245 30.79 -21.00 -5.10
CA LEU A 245 31.19 -22.03 -6.06
C LEU A 245 29.98 -22.52 -6.87
N GLU A 246 30.17 -22.84 -8.15
CA GLU A 246 29.08 -23.31 -9.03
C GLU A 246 28.58 -24.69 -8.57
N ALA A 247 27.25 -24.87 -8.60
CA ALA A 247 26.53 -26.01 -8.01
C ALA A 247 26.68 -27.35 -8.76
N ASP A 248 27.67 -27.48 -9.65
CA ASP A 248 27.89 -28.71 -10.44
C ASP A 248 28.59 -29.84 -9.65
N ASP A 249 29.05 -29.55 -8.42
CA ASP A 249 29.59 -30.54 -7.47
C ASP A 249 28.59 -30.81 -6.32
N ASP A 250 27.54 -31.59 -6.59
CA ASP A 250 26.61 -32.11 -5.56
C ASP A 250 27.35 -32.85 -4.42
N ASP A 251 28.56 -33.36 -4.69
CA ASP A 251 29.44 -33.99 -3.70
C ASP A 251 29.97 -33.02 -2.62
N MET A 252 30.01 -31.70 -2.88
CA MET A 252 30.59 -30.74 -1.93
C MET A 252 29.68 -30.46 -0.73
N PHE A 253 28.35 -30.49 -0.91
CA PHE A 253 27.38 -30.29 0.18
C PHE A 253 27.29 -31.47 1.14
N LEU A 254 27.68 -32.67 0.69
CA LEU A 254 27.76 -33.89 1.52
C LEU A 254 28.90 -33.86 2.55
N VAL A 255 29.86 -32.93 2.42
CA VAL A 255 31.07 -32.86 3.26
C VAL A 255 31.02 -31.74 4.31
N ILE A 256 30.04 -30.82 4.25
CA ILE A 256 29.97 -29.68 5.16
C ILE A 256 29.44 -30.13 6.54
N PRO A 257 30.17 -29.88 7.64
CA PRO A 257 29.73 -30.30 8.96
C PRO A 257 28.53 -29.48 9.47
N ASN A 258 27.52 -30.18 10.01
CA ASN A 258 26.47 -29.58 10.82
C ASN A 258 27.05 -28.93 12.08
N ARG A 259 26.51 -27.77 12.45
CA ARG A 259 26.72 -27.20 13.78
C ARG A 259 25.94 -28.01 14.81
N SER A 260 26.50 -28.12 16.01
CA SER A 260 25.82 -28.67 17.19
C SER A 260 26.10 -27.80 18.40
N LEU A 261 25.22 -27.87 19.41
CA LEU A 261 25.40 -27.11 20.65
C LEU A 261 26.73 -27.42 21.34
N ASP A 262 27.20 -28.67 21.29
CA ASP A 262 28.48 -29.09 21.88
C ASP A 262 29.67 -28.47 21.14
N ARG A 263 29.67 -28.54 19.80
CA ARG A 263 30.72 -27.92 18.97
C ARG A 263 30.76 -26.42 19.16
N MET A 264 29.59 -25.77 19.20
CA MET A 264 29.49 -24.34 19.45
C MET A 264 30.00 -23.99 20.86
N SER A 265 29.72 -24.81 21.87
CA SER A 265 30.23 -24.60 23.23
C SER A 265 31.75 -24.73 23.30
N ILE A 266 32.36 -25.63 22.52
CA ILE A 266 33.82 -25.73 22.37
C ILE A 266 34.37 -24.46 21.70
N GLN A 267 33.77 -24.01 20.59
CA GLN A 267 34.21 -22.80 19.89
C GLN A 267 34.10 -21.56 20.78
N HIS A 268 33.02 -21.43 21.55
CA HIS A 268 32.86 -20.33 22.50
C HIS A 268 33.95 -20.33 23.60
N ARG A 269 34.29 -21.50 24.16
CA ARG A 269 35.40 -21.59 25.14
C ARG A 269 36.73 -21.15 24.52
N ASN A 270 37.01 -21.59 23.29
CA ASN A 270 38.21 -21.18 22.56
C ASN A 270 38.19 -19.68 22.23
N PHE A 271 37.03 -19.11 21.90
CA PHE A 271 36.87 -17.67 21.69
C PHE A 271 37.17 -16.86 22.95
N MET A 272 36.71 -17.32 24.11
CA MET A 272 37.00 -16.66 25.39
C MET A 272 38.48 -16.79 25.79
N GLN A 273 39.10 -17.95 25.58
CA GLN A 273 40.49 -18.21 25.97
C GLN A 273 41.50 -17.57 25.01
N ASN A 274 41.32 -17.79 23.70
CA ASN A 274 42.30 -17.41 22.67
C ASN A 274 41.91 -16.09 22.00
N GLY A 275 40.61 -15.85 21.78
CA GLY A 275 40.08 -14.59 21.22
C GLY A 275 39.84 -13.50 22.26
N ARG A 276 40.03 -13.79 23.55
CA ARG A 276 39.85 -12.87 24.70
C ARG A 276 38.48 -12.18 24.73
N GLY A 277 37.45 -12.81 24.16
CA GLY A 277 36.10 -12.24 24.07
C GLY A 277 35.96 -11.06 23.09
N ASN A 278 36.98 -10.76 22.28
CA ASN A 278 36.93 -9.67 21.32
C ASN A 278 36.27 -10.13 20.01
N VAL A 279 35.08 -9.59 19.73
CA VAL A 279 34.23 -9.95 18.57
C VAL A 279 34.96 -9.84 17.24
N LYS A 280 36.02 -9.02 17.12
CA LYS A 280 36.86 -8.96 15.90
C LYS A 280 37.48 -10.31 15.54
N TYR A 281 37.77 -11.16 16.52
CA TYR A 281 38.34 -12.49 16.30
C TYR A 281 37.30 -13.59 16.13
N ALA A 282 36.00 -13.27 16.15
CA ALA A 282 34.93 -14.27 16.05
C ALA A 282 35.04 -15.16 14.80
N LYS A 283 35.57 -14.64 13.69
CA LYS A 283 35.80 -15.39 12.44
C LYS A 283 36.65 -16.65 12.65
N HIS A 284 37.68 -16.58 13.49
CA HIS A 284 38.58 -17.70 13.81
C HIS A 284 37.93 -18.79 14.68
N PHE A 285 36.76 -18.50 15.26
CA PHE A 285 35.99 -19.40 16.12
C PHE A 285 34.60 -19.67 15.52
N LYS A 286 34.53 -19.73 14.18
CA LYS A 286 33.31 -20.06 13.42
C LYS A 286 32.14 -19.14 13.76
N ASN A 287 32.44 -17.86 13.96
CA ASN A 287 31.52 -16.79 14.34
C ASN A 287 30.82 -17.01 15.70
N VAL A 288 31.25 -17.98 16.54
CA VAL A 288 30.66 -18.21 17.85
C VAL A 288 31.25 -17.23 18.86
N ILE A 289 30.42 -16.36 19.41
CA ILE A 289 30.82 -15.30 20.35
C ILE A 289 30.23 -15.48 21.75
N ALA A 290 29.28 -16.39 21.90
CA ALA A 290 28.56 -16.57 23.15
C ALA A 290 27.88 -17.95 23.22
N PRO A 291 27.46 -18.44 24.40
CA PRO A 291 26.76 -19.71 24.52
C PRO A 291 25.32 -19.62 24.01
N ALA A 292 24.73 -20.74 23.61
CA ALA A 292 23.31 -20.79 23.28
C ALA A 292 22.44 -20.45 24.52
N MET A 293 21.34 -19.72 24.31
CA MET A 293 20.42 -19.31 25.37
C MET A 293 19.47 -20.44 25.79
N PHE A 294 19.12 -21.33 24.86
CA PHE A 294 18.19 -22.42 25.07
C PHE A 294 18.80 -23.74 24.62
N ASN A 295 18.48 -24.83 25.31
CA ASN A 295 18.92 -26.18 24.97
C ASN A 295 18.05 -26.83 23.87
N ILE A 296 17.90 -26.11 22.75
CA ILE A 296 17.17 -26.56 21.56
C ILE A 296 18.19 -26.87 20.47
N PRO A 297 18.32 -28.14 20.01
CA PRO A 297 19.31 -28.50 19.01
C PRO A 297 19.01 -27.83 17.65
N LEU A 298 20.05 -27.61 16.84
CA LEU A 298 19.93 -26.86 15.59
C LEU A 298 19.07 -27.53 14.52
N ASN A 299 18.89 -28.86 14.60
CA ASN A 299 17.93 -29.59 13.76
C ASN A 299 16.46 -29.39 14.18
N GLN A 300 16.22 -28.72 15.31
CA GLN A 300 14.91 -28.29 15.79
C GLN A 300 14.76 -26.76 15.71
N VAL A 301 15.54 -26.10 14.84
CA VAL A 301 15.38 -24.68 14.54
C VAL A 301 14.63 -24.54 13.22
N CYS A 302 13.50 -23.84 13.26
CA CYS A 302 12.73 -23.54 12.08
C CYS A 302 13.50 -22.60 11.16
N ILE A 303 13.58 -22.98 9.88
CA ILE A 303 14.12 -22.12 8.84
C ILE A 303 13.22 -20.88 8.70
N PRO A 304 13.77 -19.64 8.77
CA PRO A 304 12.97 -18.41 8.70
C PRO A 304 12.51 -18.12 7.27
N GLY A 305 11.61 -18.95 6.74
CA GLY A 305 11.19 -18.95 5.33
C GLY A 305 10.73 -17.59 4.83
N LEU A 306 9.91 -16.88 5.61
CA LEU A 306 9.44 -15.53 5.28
C LEU A 306 10.59 -14.53 5.06
N HIS A 307 11.53 -14.47 6.02
CA HIS A 307 12.67 -13.55 5.96
C HIS A 307 13.67 -13.94 4.86
N LEU A 308 13.81 -15.24 4.58
CA LEU A 308 14.60 -15.73 3.46
C LEU A 308 13.98 -15.31 2.13
N SER A 309 12.67 -15.51 1.94
CA SER A 309 11.97 -15.09 0.73
C SER A 309 12.06 -13.58 0.51
N LEU A 310 11.85 -12.78 1.56
CA LEU A 310 12.00 -11.33 1.51
C LEU A 310 13.45 -10.91 1.20
N GLY A 311 14.44 -11.57 1.79
CA GLY A 311 15.85 -11.31 1.54
C GLY A 311 16.28 -11.66 0.10
N ILE A 312 15.82 -12.81 -0.42
CA ILE A 312 16.05 -13.23 -1.81
C ILE A 312 15.42 -12.22 -2.77
N PHE A 313 14.16 -11.85 -2.53
CA PHE A 313 13.46 -10.84 -3.32
C PHE A 313 14.22 -9.52 -3.33
N HIS A 314 14.58 -9.00 -2.15
CA HIS A 314 15.31 -7.74 -2.03
C HIS A 314 16.66 -7.80 -2.77
N LYS A 315 17.38 -8.93 -2.68
CA LYS A 315 18.64 -9.13 -3.39
C LYS A 315 18.45 -9.12 -4.91
N LEU A 316 17.46 -9.86 -5.42
CA LEU A 316 17.15 -9.92 -6.85
C LEU A 316 16.71 -8.55 -7.37
N TYR A 317 15.85 -7.86 -6.62
CA TYR A 317 15.40 -6.50 -6.94
C TYR A 317 16.58 -5.51 -6.98
N SER A 318 17.46 -5.53 -5.97
CA SER A 318 18.65 -4.67 -5.95
C SER A 318 19.62 -4.98 -7.10
N MET A 319 19.73 -6.25 -7.50
CA MET A 319 20.55 -6.66 -8.65
C MET A 319 19.95 -6.15 -9.97
N MET A 320 18.63 -6.21 -10.12
CA MET A 320 17.91 -5.63 -11.25
C MET A 320 18.09 -4.12 -11.31
N GLU A 321 17.86 -3.41 -10.21
CA GLU A 321 18.04 -1.95 -10.10
C GLU A 321 19.48 -1.54 -10.47
N LYS A 322 20.48 -2.27 -9.96
CA LYS A 322 21.87 -2.03 -10.34
C LYS A 322 22.12 -2.25 -11.83
N ALA A 323 21.60 -3.33 -12.41
CA ALA A 323 21.76 -3.62 -13.83
C ALA A 323 21.11 -2.55 -14.71
N LEU A 324 19.93 -2.06 -14.33
CA LEU A 324 19.25 -0.95 -15.02
C LEU A 324 20.05 0.35 -14.91
N ASN A 325 20.56 0.68 -13.73
CA ASN A 325 21.40 1.86 -13.55
C ASN A 325 22.75 1.76 -14.31
N ASP A 326 23.37 0.58 -14.39
CA ASP A 326 24.57 0.36 -15.20
C ASP A 326 24.26 0.48 -16.71
N LEU A 327 23.06 0.06 -17.14
CA LEU A 327 22.56 0.25 -18.50
C LEU A 327 22.32 1.74 -18.80
N ASP A 328 21.63 2.48 -17.92
CA ASP A 328 21.40 3.92 -18.05
C ASP A 328 22.72 4.68 -18.16
N ARG A 329 23.72 4.33 -17.33
CA ARG A 329 25.06 4.91 -17.41
C ARG A 329 25.75 4.60 -18.74
N THR A 330 25.55 3.41 -19.28
CA THR A 330 26.12 3.00 -20.57
C THR A 330 25.46 3.76 -21.71
N ILE A 331 24.13 3.89 -21.70
CA ILE A 331 23.35 4.68 -22.66
C ILE A 331 23.76 6.15 -22.58
N ALA A 332 23.78 6.74 -21.39
CA ALA A 332 24.19 8.13 -21.19
C ALA A 332 25.64 8.38 -21.67
N SER A 333 26.58 7.47 -21.37
CA SER A 333 27.97 7.57 -21.83
C SER A 333 28.10 7.47 -23.35
N HIS A 334 27.22 6.71 -24.01
CA HIS A 334 27.18 6.56 -25.46
C HIS A 334 26.54 7.78 -26.14
N LEU A 335 25.41 8.27 -25.61
CA LEU A 335 24.76 9.50 -26.08
C LEU A 335 25.73 10.70 -26.00
N VAL A 336 26.51 10.80 -24.92
CA VAL A 336 27.51 11.85 -24.75
C VAL A 336 28.71 11.71 -25.71
N ARG A 337 29.08 10.49 -26.12
CA ARG A 337 30.23 10.26 -27.02
C ARG A 337 29.89 10.35 -28.51
N ASP A 338 28.71 9.87 -28.91
CA ASP A 338 28.38 9.63 -30.32
C ASP A 338 27.19 10.47 -30.83
N VAL A 339 26.45 11.17 -29.97
CA VAL A 339 25.20 11.87 -30.36
C VAL A 339 25.24 13.39 -30.09
N LEU A 340 25.96 13.86 -29.06
CA LEU A 340 26.02 15.30 -28.72
C LEU A 340 26.97 16.16 -29.60
N GLN A 341 27.25 15.75 -30.84
CA GLN A 341 27.94 16.63 -31.82
C GLN A 341 26.99 17.30 -32.83
N ASP A 342 25.70 16.95 -32.84
CA ASP A 342 24.68 17.62 -33.66
C ASP A 342 23.47 18.02 -32.81
N GLU A 343 22.99 19.26 -32.97
CA GLU A 343 21.97 19.88 -32.11
C GLU A 343 20.51 19.47 -32.44
N ASP A 344 20.28 18.65 -33.47
CA ASP A 344 18.94 18.23 -33.91
C ASP A 344 18.84 16.71 -34.10
N VAL A 345 18.72 15.94 -33.01
CA VAL A 345 18.50 14.49 -33.11
C VAL A 345 17.12 14.10 -32.60
N ASP A 346 16.30 13.57 -33.52
CA ASP A 346 15.00 12.97 -33.29
C ASP A 346 15.14 11.63 -32.53
N GLU A 347 14.45 11.51 -31.40
CA GLU A 347 14.44 10.33 -30.51
C GLU A 347 13.92 9.07 -31.25
N ALA A 348 13.07 9.24 -32.29
CA ALA A 348 12.59 8.13 -33.12
C ALA A 348 13.64 7.61 -34.12
N GLU A 349 14.61 8.46 -34.51
CA GLU A 349 15.65 8.11 -35.48
C GLU A 349 16.80 7.31 -34.83
N VAL A 350 16.96 7.43 -33.51
CA VAL A 350 17.97 6.70 -32.72
C VAL A 350 17.77 5.18 -32.82
N LEU A 351 16.53 4.69 -32.81
CA LEU A 351 16.22 3.25 -32.92
C LEU A 351 16.33 2.71 -34.36
N HIS A 352 16.39 3.58 -35.37
CA HIS A 352 16.60 3.19 -36.78
C HIS A 352 18.07 3.15 -37.19
N ARG A 353 19.00 3.47 -36.27
CA ARG A 353 20.42 3.30 -36.52
C ARG A 353 20.79 1.80 -36.46
N HIS A 354 21.36 1.29 -37.55
CA HIS A 354 21.70 -0.14 -37.72
C HIS A 354 22.53 -0.77 -36.58
N HIS A 355 23.24 0.01 -35.77
CA HIS A 355 24.03 -0.47 -34.63
C HIS A 355 23.23 -0.64 -33.32
N LEU A 356 21.99 -0.11 -33.25
CA LEU A 356 21.10 -0.21 -32.07
C LEU A 356 19.98 -1.25 -32.23
N HIS A 357 19.90 -1.91 -33.39
CA HIS A 357 19.01 -3.07 -33.65
C HIS A 357 19.17 -4.22 -32.63
N GLY A 358 20.32 -4.31 -31.94
CA GLY A 358 20.53 -5.29 -30.87
C GLY A 358 19.68 -5.04 -29.61
N LEU A 359 19.06 -3.87 -29.47
CA LEU A 359 18.23 -3.47 -28.34
C LEU A 359 16.72 -3.64 -28.60
N THR A 360 16.30 -3.91 -29.84
CA THR A 360 14.90 -4.15 -30.20
C THR A 360 14.23 -5.23 -29.33
N PRO A 361 14.87 -6.40 -29.05
CA PRO A 361 14.27 -7.41 -28.18
C PRO A 361 14.09 -6.97 -26.73
N TYR A 362 14.86 -5.97 -26.26
CA TYR A 362 14.74 -5.43 -24.91
C TYR A 362 13.57 -4.46 -24.81
N VAL A 363 13.37 -3.60 -25.83
CA VAL A 363 12.22 -2.70 -25.91
C VAL A 363 10.92 -3.52 -26.00
N GLU A 364 10.89 -4.55 -26.85
CA GLU A 364 9.76 -5.47 -26.97
C GLU A 364 9.44 -6.19 -25.65
N ALA A 365 10.46 -6.64 -24.90
CA ALA A 365 10.28 -7.29 -23.60
C ALA A 365 9.78 -6.32 -22.51
N VAL A 366 10.16 -5.05 -22.55
CA VAL A 366 9.67 -4.01 -21.61
C VAL A 366 8.21 -3.66 -21.91
N GLU A 367 7.84 -3.55 -23.19
CA GLU A 367 6.46 -3.34 -23.62
C GLU A 367 5.57 -4.53 -23.25
N GLU A 368 6.05 -5.76 -23.45
CA GLU A 368 5.34 -6.98 -23.06
C GLU A 368 5.18 -7.09 -21.54
N ALA A 369 6.21 -6.73 -20.76
CA ALA A 369 6.14 -6.67 -19.31
C ALA A 369 5.12 -5.63 -18.82
N GLY A 370 5.01 -4.47 -19.48
CA GLY A 370 4.00 -3.46 -19.20
C GLY A 370 2.57 -3.99 -19.41
N LEU A 371 2.34 -4.70 -20.53
CA LEU A 371 1.04 -5.32 -20.83
C LEU A 371 0.65 -6.41 -19.81
N ILE A 372 1.63 -7.15 -19.30
CA ILE A 372 1.42 -8.16 -18.26
C ILE A 372 1.04 -7.48 -16.94
N VAL A 373 1.72 -6.40 -16.53
CA VAL A 373 1.41 -5.62 -15.31
C VAL A 373 -0.03 -5.08 -15.35
N ASP A 374 -0.45 -4.52 -16.47
CA ASP A 374 -1.81 -3.97 -16.64
C ASP A 374 -2.89 -5.06 -16.54
N ARG A 375 -2.62 -6.25 -17.10
CA ARG A 375 -3.53 -7.39 -17.07
C ARG A 375 -3.66 -7.98 -15.66
N VAL A 376 -2.56 -7.95 -14.91
CA VAL A 376 -2.42 -8.35 -13.51
C VAL A 376 -3.20 -7.45 -12.54
N GLU A 377 -3.10 -6.13 -12.74
CA GLU A 377 -3.86 -5.17 -11.94
C GLU A 377 -5.38 -5.35 -12.15
N ASN A 378 -5.78 -5.67 -13.38
CA ASN A 378 -7.18 -5.90 -13.72
C ASN A 378 -7.75 -7.16 -13.05
N ILE A 379 -6.99 -8.26 -13.04
CA ILE A 379 -7.38 -9.51 -12.34
C ILE A 379 -7.44 -9.28 -10.82
N THR A 380 -6.50 -8.50 -10.28
CA THR A 380 -6.51 -8.15 -8.85
C THR A 380 -7.76 -7.36 -8.46
N ALA A 381 -8.21 -6.44 -9.31
CA ALA A 381 -9.42 -5.68 -9.08
C ALA A 381 -10.70 -6.55 -9.11
N GLU A 382 -10.75 -7.57 -9.99
CA GLU A 382 -11.88 -8.52 -10.04
C GLU A 382 -11.94 -9.43 -8.81
N ILE A 383 -10.79 -9.91 -8.32
CA ILE A 383 -10.70 -10.70 -7.08
C ILE A 383 -11.21 -9.89 -5.88
N ASN A 384 -10.79 -8.62 -5.78
CA ASN A 384 -11.25 -7.75 -4.70
C ASN A 384 -12.77 -7.47 -4.79
N SER A 385 -13.36 -7.51 -5.98
CA SER A 385 -14.82 -7.39 -6.14
C SER A 385 -15.53 -8.64 -5.60
N LEU A 386 -15.08 -9.82 -6.02
CA LEU A 386 -15.67 -11.10 -5.59
C LEU A 386 -15.56 -11.33 -4.08
N GLU A 387 -14.45 -10.92 -3.46
CA GLU A 387 -14.29 -11.00 -1.99
C GLU A 387 -15.27 -10.07 -1.25
N ASN A 388 -15.56 -8.90 -1.81
CA ASN A 388 -16.54 -7.98 -1.24
C ASN A 388 -17.98 -8.46 -1.46
N ASP A 389 -18.27 -9.10 -2.59
CA ASP A 389 -19.58 -9.68 -2.88
C ASP A 389 -19.85 -10.91 -1.98
N LEU A 390 -18.83 -11.74 -1.73
CA LEU A 390 -18.88 -12.85 -0.78
C LEU A 390 -19.11 -12.35 0.66
N ALA A 391 -18.42 -11.28 1.08
CA ALA A 391 -18.63 -10.67 2.39
C ALA A 391 -20.05 -10.11 2.57
N TRP A 392 -20.66 -9.63 1.49
CA TRP A 392 -22.05 -9.17 1.47
C TRP A 392 -23.06 -10.32 1.49
N ALA A 393 -22.80 -11.41 0.76
CA ALA A 393 -23.63 -12.63 0.81
C ALA A 393 -23.68 -13.22 2.22
N PHE A 394 -22.55 -13.20 2.95
CA PHE A 394 -22.48 -13.58 4.37
C PHE A 394 -23.31 -12.70 5.32
N LEU A 395 -23.62 -11.47 4.92
CA LEU A 395 -24.38 -10.50 5.72
C LEU A 395 -25.88 -10.48 5.38
N GLN A 396 -26.28 -11.03 4.23
CA GLN A 396 -27.66 -10.95 3.72
C GLN A 396 -28.34 -12.30 3.50
N SER A 397 -27.60 -13.41 3.37
CA SER A 397 -28.20 -14.72 3.09
C SER A 397 -28.74 -15.38 4.36
N ASP A 398 -30.01 -15.81 4.33
CA ASP A 398 -30.59 -16.75 5.30
C ASP A 398 -30.30 -18.23 4.93
N ASP A 399 -29.69 -18.47 3.77
CA ASP A 399 -29.43 -19.81 3.22
C ASP A 399 -27.93 -20.10 3.07
N ALA A 400 -27.50 -21.25 3.60
CA ALA A 400 -26.09 -21.61 3.71
C ALA A 400 -25.50 -22.11 2.38
N GLU A 401 -26.34 -22.62 1.48
CA GLU A 401 -25.92 -23.18 0.18
C GLU A 401 -25.48 -22.09 -0.81
N ASP A 402 -26.19 -20.95 -0.90
CA ASP A 402 -25.81 -19.83 -1.79
C ASP A 402 -24.44 -19.23 -1.42
N VAL A 403 -24.09 -19.22 -0.13
CA VAL A 403 -22.79 -18.74 0.37
C VAL A 403 -21.67 -19.75 0.06
N ILE A 404 -22.00 -21.04 0.02
CA ILE A 404 -21.06 -22.11 -0.34
C ILE A 404 -20.79 -22.08 -1.85
N ASP A 405 -21.81 -21.93 -2.69
CA ASP A 405 -21.67 -21.87 -4.15
C ASP A 405 -20.86 -20.65 -4.61
N LEU A 406 -21.10 -19.46 -4.03
CA LEU A 406 -20.30 -18.25 -4.31
C LEU A 406 -18.85 -18.38 -3.82
N LYS A 407 -18.64 -19.09 -2.71
CA LYS A 407 -17.29 -19.40 -2.21
C LYS A 407 -16.57 -20.38 -3.14
N GLU A 408 -17.25 -21.41 -3.62
CA GLU A 408 -16.71 -22.35 -4.60
C GLU A 408 -16.43 -21.69 -5.95
N GLU A 409 -17.28 -20.76 -6.39
CA GLU A 409 -17.08 -20.01 -7.62
C GLU A 409 -15.88 -19.05 -7.53
N ALA A 410 -15.73 -18.33 -6.40
CA ALA A 410 -14.57 -17.48 -6.13
C ALA A 410 -13.26 -18.29 -6.04
N GLU A 411 -13.29 -19.48 -5.43
CA GLU A 411 -12.16 -20.40 -5.36
C GLU A 411 -11.83 -21.03 -6.72
N ARG A 412 -12.84 -21.38 -7.53
CA ARG A 412 -12.67 -21.90 -8.89
C ARG A 412 -12.08 -20.84 -9.82
N PHE A 413 -12.52 -19.59 -9.70
CA PHE A 413 -11.96 -18.46 -10.45
C PHE A 413 -10.49 -18.19 -10.08
N ARG A 414 -10.16 -18.23 -8.77
CA ARG A 414 -8.78 -18.15 -8.28
C ARG A 414 -7.88 -19.27 -8.80
N THR A 415 -8.38 -20.50 -8.76
CA THR A 415 -7.54 -21.67 -9.02
C THR A 415 -7.38 -21.93 -10.51
N THR A 416 -8.44 -21.80 -11.31
CA THR A 416 -8.41 -22.15 -12.75
C THR A 416 -7.88 -21.02 -13.62
N HIS A 417 -8.25 -19.76 -13.37
CA HIS A 417 -7.87 -18.65 -14.25
C HIS A 417 -6.41 -18.21 -14.07
N ILE A 418 -5.91 -18.18 -12.83
CA ILE A 418 -4.51 -17.84 -12.54
C ILE A 418 -3.58 -18.95 -13.06
N PHE A 419 -3.88 -20.23 -12.83
CA PHE A 419 -3.05 -21.33 -13.34
C PHE A 419 -3.04 -21.46 -14.87
N VAL A 420 -4.20 -21.31 -15.53
CA VAL A 420 -4.27 -21.43 -17.01
C VAL A 420 -3.54 -20.27 -17.70
N GLN A 421 -3.57 -19.06 -17.12
CA GLN A 421 -2.84 -17.91 -17.65
C GLN A 421 -1.33 -17.99 -17.34
N LEU A 422 -0.94 -18.50 -16.16
CA LEU A 422 0.47 -18.75 -15.82
C LEU A 422 1.09 -19.89 -16.66
N ARG A 423 0.31 -20.91 -17.01
CA ARG A 423 0.76 -21.99 -17.90
C ARG A 423 0.97 -21.51 -19.33
N ARG A 424 0.08 -20.64 -19.85
CA ARG A 424 0.27 -19.98 -21.16
C ARG A 424 1.50 -19.09 -21.21
N LEU A 425 1.81 -18.37 -20.12
CA LEU A 425 3.04 -17.57 -19.99
C LEU A 425 4.32 -18.42 -19.87
N SER A 426 4.21 -19.67 -19.41
CA SER A 426 5.30 -20.65 -19.33
C SER A 426 5.54 -21.41 -20.64
N ASP A 427 4.52 -21.57 -21.48
CA ASP A 427 4.62 -22.32 -22.74
C ASP A 427 5.12 -21.44 -23.90
N ASP A 428 5.02 -20.11 -23.81
CA ASP A 428 5.52 -19.15 -24.80
C ASP A 428 7.04 -18.86 -24.70
N SER A 429 7.75 -19.43 -23.72
CA SER A 429 9.20 -19.22 -23.52
C SER A 429 10.10 -19.98 -24.52
N SER A 430 9.59 -20.32 -25.71
CA SER A 430 10.33 -21.00 -26.77
C SER A 430 11.12 -20.04 -27.68
N ALA A 431 11.14 -18.74 -27.38
CA ALA A 431 11.91 -17.76 -28.12
C ALA A 431 13.43 -17.88 -27.82
N SER A 432 14.14 -18.51 -28.75
CA SER A 432 15.59 -18.61 -28.81
C SER A 432 16.21 -17.32 -29.34
N TYR A 433 16.85 -16.52 -28.47
CA TYR A 433 17.55 -15.30 -28.89
C TYR A 433 19.06 -15.54 -29.02
N LEU A 434 19.54 -15.57 -30.27
CA LEU A 434 20.95 -15.50 -30.65
C LEU A 434 21.26 -14.07 -31.12
N ILE A 435 22.28 -13.43 -30.55
CA ILE A 435 22.85 -12.18 -31.06
C ILE A 435 24.25 -12.49 -31.64
N PRO A 436 24.55 -12.13 -32.90
CA PRO A 436 25.91 -12.15 -33.43
C PRO A 436 26.67 -10.87 -33.01
N HIS A 437 27.95 -11.04 -32.66
CA HIS A 437 28.95 -10.03 -32.29
C HIS A 437 28.94 -9.50 -30.84
N GLY A 438 29.53 -10.31 -29.96
CA GLY A 438 30.81 -9.89 -29.39
C GLY A 438 30.83 -9.02 -28.13
N LYS A 439 29.82 -9.06 -27.26
CA LYS A 439 29.97 -8.96 -25.79
C LYS A 439 28.73 -9.60 -25.14
N LYS A 440 28.94 -10.70 -24.43
CA LYS A 440 27.89 -11.62 -23.95
C LYS A 440 27.08 -10.99 -22.80
N MET A 441 25.79 -10.71 -23.00
CA MET A 441 24.81 -10.93 -21.93
C MET A 441 24.58 -12.45 -21.83
N ASN A 442 24.85 -13.00 -20.66
CA ASN A 442 24.78 -14.43 -20.41
C ASN A 442 23.30 -14.84 -20.25
N LYS A 443 22.89 -15.99 -20.81
CA LYS A 443 21.55 -16.60 -20.69
C LYS A 443 20.95 -16.56 -19.26
N ARG A 444 21.80 -16.56 -18.21
CA ARG A 444 21.43 -16.35 -16.80
C ARG A 444 20.76 -15.00 -16.53
N GLN A 445 21.13 -13.92 -17.22
CA GLN A 445 20.58 -12.58 -16.97
C GLN A 445 19.14 -12.44 -17.49
N CYS A 446 18.82 -12.97 -18.68
CA CYS A 446 17.44 -13.01 -19.19
C CYS A 446 16.56 -13.98 -18.38
N PHE A 447 17.12 -15.13 -17.99
CA PHE A 447 16.44 -16.08 -17.10
C PHE A 447 16.16 -15.46 -15.72
N LEU A 448 17.06 -14.67 -15.15
CA LEU A 448 16.89 -14.00 -13.86
C LEU A 448 15.81 -12.92 -13.88
N VAL A 449 15.64 -12.20 -15.00
CA VAL A 449 14.55 -11.23 -15.17
C VAL A 449 13.19 -11.94 -15.20
N LEU A 450 13.03 -12.98 -16.02
CA LEU A 450 11.81 -13.79 -16.08
C LEU A 450 11.51 -14.51 -14.74
N LEU A 451 12.53 -15.11 -14.12
CA LEU A 451 12.40 -15.78 -12.82
C LEU A 451 12.06 -14.79 -11.70
N SER A 452 12.59 -13.57 -11.75
CA SER A 452 12.28 -12.53 -10.76
C SER A 452 10.84 -12.08 -10.85
N VAL A 453 10.29 -11.89 -12.06
CA VAL A 453 8.87 -11.55 -12.29
C VAL A 453 7.95 -12.68 -11.81
N VAL A 454 8.31 -13.94 -12.06
CA VAL A 454 7.57 -15.12 -11.60
C VAL A 454 7.66 -15.30 -10.08
N LEU A 455 8.81 -15.02 -9.46
CA LEU A 455 9.02 -15.09 -8.00
C LEU A 455 8.33 -13.94 -7.25
N VAL A 456 8.33 -12.73 -7.80
CA VAL A 456 7.51 -11.59 -7.32
C VAL A 456 6.05 -12.02 -7.24
N TRP A 457 5.58 -12.72 -8.27
CA TRP A 457 4.20 -13.20 -8.37
C TRP A 457 3.87 -14.39 -7.46
N LEU A 458 4.78 -15.36 -7.33
CA LEU A 458 4.66 -16.45 -6.36
C LEU A 458 4.59 -15.91 -4.93
N VAL A 459 5.40 -14.91 -4.59
CA VAL A 459 5.37 -14.27 -3.27
C VAL A 459 4.08 -13.48 -3.07
N ILE A 460 3.60 -12.72 -4.06
CA ILE A 460 2.34 -11.95 -3.94
C ILE A 460 1.11 -12.87 -3.88
N ALA A 461 1.03 -13.90 -4.72
CA ALA A 461 0.01 -14.95 -4.65
C ALA A 461 0.13 -15.76 -3.35
N MET A 462 1.35 -15.88 -2.81
CA MET A 462 1.58 -16.55 -1.53
C MET A 462 1.06 -15.77 -0.32
N PHE A 463 1.16 -14.45 -0.32
CA PHE A 463 0.73 -13.63 0.80
C PHE A 463 -0.78 -13.31 0.81
N ARG A 464 -1.48 -13.46 -0.32
CA ARG A 464 -2.90 -13.07 -0.44
C ARG A 464 -3.91 -14.21 -0.23
N SER A 465 -3.58 -15.48 -0.45
CA SER A 465 -4.62 -16.52 -0.53
C SER A 465 -5.06 -17.14 0.81
N GLY A 466 -4.33 -17.00 1.92
CA GLY A 466 -4.75 -17.52 3.23
C GLY A 466 -4.94 -19.05 3.37
N HIS A 467 -5.28 -19.78 2.31
CA HIS A 467 -5.46 -21.23 2.20
C HIS A 467 -4.88 -21.68 0.86
N ALA A 468 -4.14 -22.80 0.87
CA ALA A 468 -3.88 -23.64 -0.29
C ALA A 468 -3.52 -25.04 0.24
N SER A 469 -4.30 -26.04 -0.16
CA SER A 469 -4.01 -27.47 0.01
C SER A 469 -2.93 -27.91 -1.00
N PRO A 470 -2.05 -28.88 -0.69
CA PRO A 470 -0.82 -29.14 -1.45
C PRO A 470 -0.92 -30.11 -2.65
N THR A 471 -2.06 -30.32 -3.30
CA THR A 471 -2.24 -31.55 -4.13
C THR A 471 -2.04 -31.45 -5.64
N ASP A 472 -1.93 -30.28 -6.29
CA ASP A 472 -1.92 -30.23 -7.78
C ASP A 472 -0.60 -29.74 -8.44
N ILE A 473 0.55 -29.83 -7.74
CA ILE A 473 1.85 -29.45 -8.33
C ILE A 473 2.87 -30.61 -8.21
N LEU A 474 3.10 -31.26 -9.36
CA LEU A 474 4.27 -32.06 -9.78
C LEU A 474 4.42 -33.54 -9.34
N PRO A 475 4.73 -34.44 -10.30
CA PRO A 475 5.23 -35.78 -10.02
C PRO A 475 6.73 -35.74 -9.66
N GLY A 476 7.06 -36.35 -8.51
CA GLY A 476 8.32 -37.07 -8.30
C GLY A 476 9.57 -36.27 -7.91
N ARG A 477 9.87 -36.28 -6.59
CA ARG A 477 11.19 -36.02 -5.94
C ARG A 477 11.64 -34.56 -5.77
N LEU A 478 11.09 -33.91 -4.73
CA LEU A 478 11.84 -33.31 -3.60
C LEU A 478 10.84 -33.00 -2.48
N LEU A 479 11.05 -33.64 -1.32
CA LEU A 479 10.11 -33.70 -0.20
C LEU A 479 10.03 -32.41 0.63
N LYS A 480 8.83 -31.83 0.63
CA LYS A 480 7.93 -31.52 1.78
C LYS A 480 8.18 -30.34 2.75
N ILE A 481 7.08 -29.56 2.90
CA ILE A 481 6.63 -28.59 3.95
C ILE A 481 7.16 -27.16 3.76
N GLY A 482 6.39 -26.06 3.67
CA GLY A 482 4.97 -25.79 3.92
C GLY A 482 4.83 -24.62 4.93
N ALA A 483 4.51 -23.39 4.48
CA ALA A 483 3.89 -22.33 5.30
C ALA A 483 3.45 -21.10 4.48
N LYS A 484 2.17 -20.72 4.54
CA LYS A 484 1.65 -19.37 4.27
C LYS A 484 1.14 -18.74 5.56
N THR A 485 1.35 -17.43 5.65
CA THR A 485 1.06 -16.52 6.76
C THR A 485 -0.01 -15.52 6.35
N SER A 486 -0.90 -15.13 7.29
CA SER A 486 -1.58 -13.84 7.29
C SER A 486 -1.08 -13.06 8.51
N TRP A 487 -0.80 -11.76 8.40
CA TRP A 487 -1.07 -10.74 9.44
C TRP A 487 -0.91 -9.30 8.90
N ILE A 488 -2.04 -8.60 8.92
CA ILE A 488 -2.20 -7.15 8.78
C ILE A 488 -1.84 -6.47 10.11
N SER A 489 -1.12 -5.35 10.04
CA SER A 489 -0.79 -4.50 11.19
C SER A 489 -1.91 -3.49 11.44
N ASN A 490 -2.51 -3.59 12.63
CA ASN A 490 -3.42 -2.61 13.21
C ASN A 490 -2.61 -1.50 13.90
N LYS A 491 -2.72 -0.24 13.44
CA LYS A 491 -2.33 0.95 14.22
C LYS A 491 -3.54 1.40 15.06
N LYS A 492 -3.46 1.28 16.38
CA LYS A 492 -4.41 1.85 17.33
C LYS A 492 -4.07 3.31 17.65
N VAL A 493 -5.11 4.14 17.56
CA VAL A 493 -5.32 5.40 18.29
C VAL A 493 -5.63 5.06 19.76
N ASN A 494 -5.24 5.91 20.72
CA ASN A 494 -5.82 5.93 22.06
C ASN A 494 -5.88 7.36 22.61
N ASP A 495 -7.00 7.64 23.27
CA ASP A 495 -7.50 8.87 23.89
C ASP A 495 -7.07 9.07 25.35
N GLY A 496 -7.16 10.34 25.81
CA GLY A 496 -7.53 10.79 27.19
C GLY A 496 -6.39 10.97 28.21
N ASP A 497 -6.39 11.90 29.19
CA ASP A 497 -7.37 12.91 29.64
C ASP A 497 -6.74 13.82 30.75
N ILE A 498 -7.17 15.09 30.82
CA ILE A 498 -7.56 15.96 31.97
C ILE A 498 -6.63 16.23 33.19
N GLY A 499 -6.40 17.54 33.49
CA GLY A 499 -6.61 18.10 34.84
C GLY A 499 -5.82 19.36 35.31
N THR A 500 -6.50 20.53 35.35
CA THR A 500 -6.45 21.66 36.35
C THR A 500 -5.12 22.42 36.62
N GLN A 501 -4.99 23.73 36.92
CA GLN A 501 -5.90 24.82 37.33
C GLN A 501 -5.18 26.20 37.19
N ASP A 502 -5.94 27.28 37.31
CA ASP A 502 -5.72 28.70 36.94
C ASP A 502 -4.70 29.55 37.75
N ASN A 503 -4.13 30.60 37.13
CA ASN A 503 -4.40 32.01 37.54
C ASN A 503 -3.73 33.08 36.64
N VAL A 504 -4.39 34.25 36.64
CA VAL A 504 -4.38 35.43 35.75
C VAL A 504 -3.22 36.41 36.01
N THR A 505 -2.68 37.08 34.96
CA THR A 505 -2.64 38.57 34.79
C THR A 505 -1.84 39.05 33.55
N ASN A 506 -2.52 39.83 32.69
CA ASN A 506 -2.14 41.01 31.87
C ASN A 506 -0.83 41.11 31.05
N GLY A 507 -0.96 41.41 29.75
CA GLY A 507 -0.22 42.51 29.08
C GLY A 507 0.60 42.20 27.80
N SER A 508 0.17 42.79 26.67
CA SER A 508 0.94 43.20 25.45
C SER A 508 1.61 42.17 24.51
N MET A 509 0.94 41.93 23.37
CA MET A 509 1.39 41.93 21.97
C MET A 509 2.90 41.84 21.63
N GLU A 510 3.35 40.64 21.25
CA GLU A 510 4.44 40.34 20.29
C GLU A 510 4.28 38.87 19.84
N LEU A 511 4.03 38.60 18.55
CA LEU A 511 3.77 37.25 18.02
C LEU A 511 5.07 36.44 17.87
N ASN A 512 5.57 35.92 18.99
CA ASN A 512 6.53 34.82 19.03
C ASN A 512 5.78 33.52 19.35
N MET A 513 5.43 32.74 18.32
CA MET A 513 4.75 31.45 18.51
C MET A 513 5.69 30.40 19.08
N THR A 514 5.23 29.66 20.08
CA THR A 514 6.03 28.63 20.79
C THR A 514 5.83 27.23 20.19
N PRO A 515 6.75 26.26 20.42
CA PRO A 515 6.68 24.91 19.84
C PRO A 515 5.42 24.10 20.22
N VAL A 516 4.63 24.56 21.19
CA VAL A 516 3.36 23.97 21.63
C VAL A 516 2.21 24.39 20.71
N GLU A 517 2.27 25.58 20.12
CA GLU A 517 1.25 26.09 19.18
C GLU A 517 1.43 25.46 17.78
N MET A 518 2.67 25.18 17.35
CA MET A 518 2.93 24.36 16.16
C MET A 518 2.31 22.96 16.23
N LYS A 519 2.23 22.35 17.43
CA LYS A 519 1.69 20.99 17.59
C LYS A 519 0.17 20.92 17.50
N LYS A 520 -0.56 21.97 17.91
CA LYS A 520 -2.01 22.05 17.76
C LYS A 520 -2.43 22.20 16.29
N ASP A 521 -1.61 22.86 15.48
CA ASP A 521 -1.90 23.07 14.05
C ASP A 521 -1.62 21.81 13.20
N VAL A 522 -0.64 21.00 13.60
CA VAL A 522 -0.33 19.72 12.92
C VAL A 522 -1.36 18.63 13.23
N GLN A 523 -2.02 18.65 14.40
CA GLN A 523 -3.04 17.65 14.76
C GLN A 523 -4.40 17.85 14.07
N LYS A 524 -4.70 19.05 13.55
CA LYS A 524 -5.88 19.30 12.71
C LYS A 524 -5.73 18.82 11.26
N ARG A 525 -4.51 18.46 10.80
CA ARG A 525 -4.25 17.98 9.43
C ARG A 525 -4.63 16.50 9.17
N LYS A 526 -5.50 15.90 10.00
CA LYS A 526 -5.99 14.52 9.81
C LYS A 526 -7.46 14.52 9.34
N LYS A 527 -7.64 14.10 8.08
CA LYS A 527 -8.91 13.74 7.41
C LYS A 527 -9.93 14.89 7.22
N HIS A 528 -9.59 15.87 6.40
CA HIS A 528 -10.63 16.56 5.64
C HIS A 528 -10.82 15.81 4.29
N PRO A 529 -12.03 15.78 3.72
CA PRO A 529 -12.32 15.06 2.47
C PRO A 529 -11.50 15.50 1.24
N TYR A 530 -10.72 16.57 1.34
CA TYR A 530 -9.93 17.14 0.25
C TYR A 530 -8.41 16.84 0.30
N TYR A 531 -7.84 16.43 1.45
CA TYR A 531 -6.38 16.33 1.60
C TYR A 531 -5.86 14.89 1.44
N LYS A 532 -5.31 14.52 0.27
CA LYS A 532 -4.60 13.23 0.07
C LYS A 532 -3.20 13.23 0.73
N TYR A 533 -2.47 14.35 0.71
CA TYR A 533 -1.20 14.57 1.41
C TYR A 533 -0.86 16.06 1.45
N VAL A 534 -0.68 16.64 2.64
CA VAL A 534 -0.23 18.04 2.79
C VAL A 534 1.21 18.01 3.31
N PRO A 535 2.18 18.63 2.62
CA PRO A 535 3.57 18.65 3.04
C PRO A 535 3.73 19.38 4.39
N ASN A 536 4.81 19.06 5.10
CA ASN A 536 5.14 19.80 6.31
C ASN A 536 5.64 21.21 5.95
N GLU A 537 5.75 22.10 6.93
CA GLU A 537 6.11 23.50 6.67
C GLU A 537 7.54 23.67 6.13
N ALA A 538 8.47 22.78 6.50
CA ALA A 538 9.83 22.82 5.96
C ALA A 538 9.84 22.47 4.47
N ASP A 539 9.18 21.37 4.08
CA ASP A 539 9.07 20.94 2.68
C ASP A 539 8.36 22.00 1.83
N ALA A 540 7.28 22.58 2.36
CA ALA A 540 6.53 23.64 1.68
C ALA A 540 7.36 24.92 1.53
N ARG A 541 8.22 25.23 2.50
CA ARG A 541 9.15 26.38 2.43
C ARG A 541 10.28 26.13 1.43
N GLU A 542 10.83 24.92 1.37
CA GLU A 542 11.83 24.55 0.36
C GLU A 542 11.27 24.66 -1.05
N LYS A 543 10.05 24.15 -1.27
CA LYS A 543 9.38 24.27 -2.57
C LYS A 543 9.11 25.73 -2.93
N PHE A 544 8.62 26.54 -2.00
CA PHE A 544 8.46 27.99 -2.21
C PHE A 544 9.76 28.66 -2.65
N LEU A 545 10.88 28.43 -1.95
CA LEU A 545 12.18 29.02 -2.29
C LEU A 545 12.71 28.54 -3.65
N THR A 546 12.40 27.30 -4.02
CA THR A 546 12.78 26.73 -5.32
C THR A 546 11.97 27.38 -6.44
N ASP A 547 10.64 27.40 -6.29
CA ASP A 547 9.73 27.99 -7.26
C ASP A 547 9.94 29.50 -7.40
N GLN A 548 10.25 30.20 -6.31
CA GLN A 548 10.57 31.63 -6.31
C GLN A 548 11.70 31.98 -7.29
N LYS A 549 12.73 31.13 -7.37
CA LYS A 549 13.84 31.33 -8.32
C LYS A 549 13.42 31.12 -9.77
N VAL A 550 12.45 30.25 -10.01
CA VAL A 550 11.94 29.90 -11.35
C VAL A 550 10.92 30.92 -11.83
N VAL A 551 10.04 31.41 -10.96
CA VAL A 551 8.96 32.35 -11.32
C VAL A 551 9.48 33.63 -11.95
N GLN A 552 10.67 34.09 -11.55
CA GLN A 552 11.31 35.28 -12.12
C GLN A 552 11.73 35.11 -13.59
N SER A 553 11.94 33.86 -14.06
CA SER A 553 12.24 33.58 -15.47
C SER A 553 11.00 33.24 -16.31
N VAL A 554 9.82 33.16 -15.69
CA VAL A 554 8.55 32.96 -16.41
C VAL A 554 8.14 34.27 -17.07
N PRO A 555 7.99 34.34 -18.41
CA PRO A 555 7.61 35.57 -19.12
C PRO A 555 6.34 36.21 -18.53
N THR A 556 6.33 37.53 -18.36
CA THR A 556 5.14 38.28 -17.92
C THR A 556 4.08 38.29 -19.01
N GLU A 557 2.80 38.35 -18.61
CA GLU A 557 1.68 38.57 -19.52
C GLU A 557 1.96 39.76 -20.45
N VAL A 558 1.60 39.61 -21.72
CA VAL A 558 1.70 40.69 -22.69
C VAL A 558 0.66 41.76 -22.27
N PRO A 559 1.06 43.03 -22.02
CA PRO A 559 0.15 44.07 -21.51
C PRO A 559 -1.09 44.35 -22.38
N GLU A 560 -1.09 43.83 -23.61
CA GLU A 560 -2.16 43.94 -24.60
C GLU A 560 -2.41 42.55 -25.22
N TRP A 561 -2.80 41.56 -24.41
CA TRP A 561 -3.25 40.28 -24.95
C TRP A 561 -4.48 40.50 -25.86
N VAL A 562 -4.40 40.01 -27.09
CA VAL A 562 -5.49 40.10 -28.08
C VAL A 562 -5.79 38.69 -28.59
N TYR A 563 -7.07 38.35 -28.63
CA TYR A 563 -7.51 37.07 -29.16
C TYR A 563 -7.20 36.95 -30.66
N ASN A 564 -6.49 35.89 -31.02
CA ASN A 564 -6.17 35.53 -32.39
C ASN A 564 -7.11 34.42 -32.86
N LYS A 565 -8.24 34.83 -33.45
CA LYS A 565 -9.28 33.93 -33.93
C LYS A 565 -8.77 32.82 -34.86
N THR A 566 -7.91 33.17 -35.82
CA THR A 566 -7.37 32.20 -36.77
C THR A 566 -6.55 31.12 -36.07
N ALA A 567 -5.68 31.52 -35.13
CA ALA A 567 -4.89 30.57 -34.35
C ALA A 567 -5.78 29.72 -33.42
N GLY A 568 -6.82 30.33 -32.83
CA GLY A 568 -7.85 29.63 -32.06
C GLY A 568 -8.55 28.55 -32.88
N ASP A 569 -9.00 28.86 -34.09
CA ASP A 569 -9.66 27.91 -34.98
C ASP A 569 -8.75 26.76 -35.42
N LEU A 570 -7.46 27.04 -35.67
CA LEU A 570 -6.47 26.00 -35.97
C LEU A 570 -6.23 25.09 -34.77
N PHE A 571 -6.13 25.65 -33.57
CA PHE A 571 -6.00 24.90 -32.33
C PHE A 571 -7.19 23.96 -32.11
N ARG A 572 -8.42 24.47 -32.27
CA ARG A 572 -9.66 23.66 -32.16
C ARG A 572 -9.66 22.48 -33.11
N LYS A 573 -9.33 22.73 -34.39
CA LYS A 573 -9.25 21.67 -35.42
C LYS A 573 -8.16 20.65 -35.08
N GLY A 574 -7.02 21.10 -34.57
CA GLY A 574 -5.92 20.22 -34.17
C GLY A 574 -6.29 19.24 -33.05
N LEU A 575 -7.07 19.68 -32.06
CA LEU A 575 -7.46 18.86 -30.90
C LEU A 575 -8.26 17.60 -31.26
N ILE A 576 -9.05 17.66 -32.34
CA ILE A 576 -9.96 16.58 -32.79
C ILE A 576 -9.59 16.05 -34.17
N HIS A 577 -8.39 16.36 -34.67
CA HIS A 577 -7.97 16.01 -36.04
C HIS A 577 -8.01 14.51 -36.34
N ASP A 578 -7.74 13.66 -35.34
CA ASP A 578 -7.56 12.22 -35.54
C ASP A 578 -8.87 11.42 -35.34
N VAL A 579 -9.99 12.10 -35.13
CA VAL A 579 -11.28 11.49 -34.77
C VAL A 579 -12.43 12.17 -35.50
N ASP A 580 -13.44 11.40 -35.90
CA ASP A 580 -14.65 11.94 -36.54
C ASP A 580 -15.62 12.50 -35.48
N LEU A 581 -15.16 13.56 -34.79
CA LEU A 581 -15.96 14.30 -33.83
C LEU A 581 -16.24 15.70 -34.39
N GLN A 582 -17.49 16.13 -34.34
CA GLN A 582 -17.85 17.53 -34.60
C GLN A 582 -17.64 18.38 -33.34
N ASN A 583 -17.50 19.70 -33.52
CA ASN A 583 -17.41 20.64 -32.40
C ASN A 583 -18.57 20.43 -31.42
N GLY A 584 -18.26 20.40 -30.12
CA GLY A 584 -19.25 20.13 -29.07
C GLY A 584 -19.70 18.67 -28.91
N ASN A 585 -19.24 17.73 -29.76
CA ASN A 585 -19.54 16.31 -29.65
C ASN A 585 -18.46 15.52 -28.90
N PHE A 586 -17.99 16.05 -27.76
CA PHE A 586 -16.92 15.44 -26.96
C PHE A 586 -17.44 14.54 -25.82
N LEU A 587 -18.74 14.24 -25.78
CA LEU A 587 -19.40 13.49 -24.70
C LEU A 587 -19.89 12.12 -25.18
N THR A 588 -19.96 11.16 -24.27
CA THR A 588 -20.67 9.89 -24.48
C THR A 588 -22.17 10.13 -24.43
N THR A 589 -22.87 9.77 -25.50
CA THR A 589 -24.29 10.00 -25.70
C THR A 589 -24.97 8.73 -26.21
N GLN A 590 -26.30 8.69 -26.18
CA GLN A 590 -27.06 7.61 -26.79
C GLN A 590 -26.88 7.55 -28.33
N GLU A 591 -26.64 8.69 -28.98
CA GLU A 591 -26.41 8.78 -30.42
C GLU A 591 -25.09 8.13 -30.85
N ASN A 592 -24.00 8.36 -30.10
CA ASN A 592 -22.68 7.85 -30.44
C ASN A 592 -22.30 6.53 -29.74
N THR A 593 -23.07 6.11 -28.73
CA THR A 593 -22.78 4.92 -27.92
C THR A 593 -24.02 4.02 -27.77
N PRO A 594 -24.42 3.28 -28.83
CA PRO A 594 -25.65 2.49 -28.83
C PRO A 594 -25.57 1.25 -27.93
N VAL A 595 -26.72 0.70 -27.55
CA VAL A 595 -26.83 -0.59 -26.83
C VAL A 595 -26.04 -1.68 -27.56
N ASN A 596 -25.35 -2.54 -26.82
CA ASN A 596 -24.43 -3.59 -27.29
C ASN A 596 -23.10 -3.12 -27.87
N SER A 597 -22.85 -1.81 -28.00
CA SER A 597 -21.50 -1.30 -28.29
C SER A 597 -20.56 -1.56 -27.11
N THR A 598 -19.25 -1.47 -27.38
CA THR A 598 -18.20 -1.67 -26.39
C THR A 598 -17.47 -0.36 -26.17
N ILE A 599 -17.53 0.16 -24.96
CA ILE A 599 -16.71 1.29 -24.53
C ILE A 599 -15.32 0.77 -24.21
N THR A 600 -14.29 1.43 -24.75
CA THR A 600 -12.87 1.11 -24.49
C THR A 600 -12.30 2.01 -23.40
N ARG A 601 -11.15 1.65 -22.84
CA ARG A 601 -10.45 2.50 -21.89
C ARG A 601 -9.93 3.78 -22.55
N TYR A 602 -9.87 4.87 -21.78
CA TYR A 602 -9.16 6.09 -22.20
C TYR A 602 -7.68 5.83 -22.51
N THR A 603 -7.06 4.88 -21.80
CA THR A 603 -5.66 4.47 -21.99
C THR A 603 -5.57 3.04 -22.51
N GLY A 604 -4.64 2.78 -23.44
CA GLY A 604 -4.34 1.43 -23.93
C GLY A 604 -5.40 0.77 -24.83
N GLY A 605 -6.54 1.41 -25.07
CA GLY A 605 -7.55 0.96 -26.06
C GLY A 605 -8.28 -0.34 -25.74
N ALA A 606 -7.99 -0.98 -24.61
CA ALA A 606 -8.62 -2.24 -24.21
C ALA A 606 -10.14 -2.10 -24.02
N PRO A 607 -10.95 -3.10 -24.42
CA PRO A 607 -12.37 -3.17 -24.09
C PRO A 607 -12.63 -3.03 -22.57
N LEU A 608 -13.62 -2.21 -22.19
CA LEU A 608 -13.92 -1.94 -20.78
C LEU A 608 -15.33 -2.38 -20.37
N LEU A 609 -16.34 -1.93 -21.09
CA LEU A 609 -17.75 -2.12 -20.73
C LEU A 609 -18.58 -2.34 -21.98
N LYS A 610 -19.40 -3.39 -21.98
CA LYS A 610 -20.46 -3.57 -22.98
C LYS A 610 -21.71 -2.81 -22.53
N VAL A 611 -22.25 -1.98 -23.41
CA VAL A 611 -23.34 -1.05 -23.09
C VAL A 611 -24.65 -1.83 -22.98
N SER A 612 -25.16 -1.99 -21.75
CA SER A 612 -26.49 -2.54 -21.48
C SER A 612 -27.56 -1.47 -21.63
N THR A 613 -28.84 -1.87 -21.65
CA THR A 613 -29.98 -0.94 -21.68
C THR A 613 -29.97 0.04 -20.50
N ASP A 614 -29.51 -0.39 -19.33
CA ASP A 614 -29.48 0.49 -18.15
C ASP A 614 -28.31 1.47 -18.20
N VAL A 615 -27.14 1.04 -18.67
CA VAL A 615 -26.01 1.94 -18.93
C VAL A 615 -26.38 2.96 -20.00
N PHE A 616 -27.04 2.53 -21.07
CA PHE A 616 -27.49 3.41 -22.15
C PHE A 616 -28.41 4.55 -21.66
N LYS A 617 -29.29 4.27 -20.69
CA LYS A 617 -30.18 5.29 -20.10
C LYS A 617 -29.45 6.34 -19.27
N SER A 618 -28.23 6.05 -18.81
CA SER A 618 -27.40 7.01 -18.05
C SER A 618 -26.74 8.06 -18.95
N PHE A 619 -26.82 7.90 -20.28
CA PHE A 619 -26.25 8.85 -21.23
C PHE A 619 -27.31 9.84 -21.73
N PRO A 620 -26.94 11.11 -21.96
CA PRO A 620 -27.84 12.06 -22.61
C PRO A 620 -28.12 11.60 -24.05
N LYS A 621 -29.28 11.99 -24.59
CA LYS A 621 -29.69 11.58 -25.94
C LYS A 621 -28.70 12.05 -27.01
N GLU A 622 -28.31 13.31 -26.91
CA GLU A 622 -27.29 13.97 -27.72
C GLU A 622 -26.43 14.85 -26.81
N SER A 623 -25.31 15.38 -27.32
CA SER A 623 -24.48 16.28 -26.51
C SER A 623 -25.25 17.58 -26.24
N PRO A 624 -25.40 18.03 -24.98
CA PRO A 624 -25.99 19.34 -24.66
C PRO A 624 -25.24 20.52 -25.29
N PHE A 625 -24.04 20.27 -25.82
CA PHE A 625 -23.20 21.28 -26.46
C PHE A 625 -23.17 21.18 -28.00
N LYS A 626 -23.92 20.24 -28.60
CA LYS A 626 -23.93 20.01 -30.06
C LYS A 626 -24.37 21.23 -30.88
N SER A 627 -25.22 22.09 -30.30
CA SER A 627 -25.73 23.32 -30.93
C SER A 627 -25.44 24.57 -30.11
N SER A 628 -24.54 24.46 -29.13
CA SER A 628 -24.19 25.54 -28.22
C SER A 628 -22.77 26.01 -28.54
N TYR A 629 -22.62 27.30 -28.78
CA TYR A 629 -21.31 27.93 -28.95
C TYR A 629 -21.30 29.24 -28.17
N PHE A 630 -20.42 29.33 -27.19
CA PHE A 630 -20.34 30.44 -26.25
C PHE A 630 -19.28 31.44 -26.69
N ASN A 631 -19.54 32.73 -26.53
CA ASN A 631 -18.55 33.75 -26.89
C ASN A 631 -17.36 33.71 -25.95
N THR A 632 -17.61 33.59 -24.64
CA THR A 632 -16.56 33.61 -23.61
C THR A 632 -16.75 32.50 -22.59
N CYS A 633 -15.65 31.80 -22.30
CA CYS A 633 -15.61 30.77 -21.30
C CYS A 633 -14.49 30.99 -20.30
N SER A 634 -14.81 30.85 -19.02
CA SER A 634 -13.81 30.81 -17.96
C SER A 634 -13.56 29.37 -17.54
N VAL A 635 -12.32 28.91 -17.63
CA VAL A 635 -11.87 27.64 -17.05
C VAL A 635 -11.09 27.98 -15.78
N VAL A 636 -11.63 27.56 -14.65
CA VAL A 636 -11.09 27.84 -13.31
C VAL A 636 -10.39 26.58 -12.81
N GLY A 637 -9.06 26.62 -12.86
CA GLY A 637 -8.18 25.69 -12.17
C GLY A 637 -8.19 25.94 -10.66
N ASN A 638 -7.50 25.07 -9.92
CA ASN A 638 -7.54 25.11 -8.46
C ASN A 638 -6.33 25.81 -7.83
N GLY A 639 -5.40 26.35 -8.61
CA GLY A 639 -4.11 26.84 -8.14
C GLY A 639 -4.20 27.96 -7.10
N GLY A 640 -3.27 27.96 -6.14
CA GLY A 640 -3.25 28.93 -5.05
C GLY A 640 -3.06 30.39 -5.47
N ILE A 641 -2.67 30.65 -6.71
CA ILE A 641 -2.59 32.01 -7.30
C ILE A 641 -3.92 32.76 -7.26
N LEU A 642 -5.05 32.05 -7.20
CA LEU A 642 -6.38 32.66 -7.12
C LEU A 642 -6.61 33.38 -5.79
N LYS A 643 -5.92 33.00 -4.72
CA LYS A 643 -6.19 33.54 -3.39
C LYS A 643 -5.81 35.03 -3.30
N GLU A 644 -6.77 35.87 -2.93
CA GLU A 644 -6.68 37.33 -2.90
C GLU A 644 -6.39 37.93 -4.29
N SER A 645 -6.92 37.31 -5.34
CA SER A 645 -6.82 37.79 -6.72
C SER A 645 -7.94 38.75 -7.11
N GLY A 646 -9.10 38.71 -6.42
CA GLY A 646 -10.27 39.51 -6.77
C GLY A 646 -10.92 39.15 -8.12
N CYS A 647 -10.54 38.01 -8.72
CA CYS A 647 -10.97 37.62 -10.06
C CYS A 647 -12.43 37.12 -10.17
N GLY A 648 -13.16 37.00 -9.06
CA GLY A 648 -14.46 36.35 -9.05
C GLY A 648 -15.50 37.03 -9.94
N LYS A 649 -15.49 38.37 -10.01
CA LYS A 649 -16.40 39.12 -10.90
C LYS A 649 -16.08 38.93 -12.38
N GLU A 650 -14.80 38.89 -12.73
CA GLU A 650 -14.35 38.67 -14.12
C GLU A 650 -14.69 37.25 -14.58
N ILE A 651 -14.47 36.26 -13.72
CA ILE A 651 -14.86 34.86 -13.96
C ILE A 651 -16.36 34.75 -14.19
N ASP A 652 -17.17 35.34 -13.29
CA ASP A 652 -18.63 35.27 -13.35
C ASP A 652 -19.24 36.02 -14.55
N ALA A 653 -18.48 36.90 -15.20
CA ALA A 653 -18.91 37.62 -16.40
C ALA A 653 -18.90 36.73 -17.67
N SER A 654 -18.22 35.59 -17.65
CA SER A 654 -18.20 34.65 -18.78
C SER A 654 -19.56 34.00 -19.01
N GLU A 655 -19.88 33.67 -20.27
CA GLU A 655 -21.14 32.99 -20.62
C GLU A 655 -21.20 31.58 -20.02
N PHE A 656 -20.09 30.84 -20.10
CA PHE A 656 -19.97 29.48 -19.60
C PHE A 656 -18.74 29.31 -18.69
N ILE A 657 -18.91 28.66 -17.54
CA ILE A 657 -17.85 28.54 -16.53
C ILE A 657 -17.59 27.07 -16.20
N ILE A 658 -16.35 26.67 -16.37
CA ILE A 658 -15.85 25.31 -16.17
C ILE A 658 -14.95 25.29 -14.94
N ARG A 659 -15.24 24.42 -13.98
CA ARG A 659 -14.50 24.28 -12.72
C ARG A 659 -13.97 22.85 -12.55
N CYS A 660 -12.93 22.70 -11.71
CA CYS A 660 -12.21 21.43 -11.55
C CYS A 660 -12.52 20.72 -10.23
N ASN A 661 -12.81 19.42 -10.30
CA ASN A 661 -12.73 18.43 -9.21
C ASN A 661 -13.60 18.71 -7.96
N MET A 662 -14.79 19.30 -8.13
CA MET A 662 -15.67 19.74 -7.03
C MET A 662 -14.90 20.45 -5.91
N ALA A 663 -14.03 21.39 -6.30
CA ALA A 663 -13.24 22.21 -5.40
C ALA A 663 -14.15 23.12 -4.54
N PRO A 664 -13.85 23.32 -3.24
CA PRO A 664 -14.70 24.08 -2.33
C PRO A 664 -15.03 25.49 -2.84
N MET A 665 -16.28 25.91 -2.66
CA MET A 665 -16.82 27.21 -3.10
C MET A 665 -17.41 27.98 -1.90
N ASP A 666 -16.77 27.89 -0.75
CA ASP A 666 -17.21 28.59 0.47
C ASP A 666 -17.14 30.12 0.28
N ASP A 667 -17.95 30.87 1.04
CA ASP A 667 -18.06 32.34 0.95
C ASP A 667 -16.70 33.06 1.00
N ASN A 668 -15.71 32.48 1.70
CA ASN A 668 -14.36 33.02 1.82
C ASN A 668 -13.56 33.06 0.51
N TYR A 669 -14.01 32.36 -0.53
CA TYR A 669 -13.31 32.26 -1.82
C TYR A 669 -14.05 32.97 -2.95
N LEU A 670 -15.33 33.32 -2.77
CA LEU A 670 -16.18 33.79 -3.88
C LEU A 670 -15.70 35.10 -4.51
N GLU A 671 -15.03 35.96 -3.75
CA GLU A 671 -14.42 37.20 -4.28
C GLU A 671 -13.30 36.90 -5.28
N ASP A 672 -12.59 35.79 -5.09
CA ASP A 672 -11.46 35.36 -5.90
C ASP A 672 -11.87 34.47 -7.06
N ILE A 673 -12.81 33.54 -6.83
CA ILE A 673 -13.12 32.45 -7.77
C ILE A 673 -14.51 32.58 -8.41
N GLY A 674 -15.34 33.51 -7.96
CA GLY A 674 -16.72 33.69 -8.45
C GLY A 674 -17.68 32.64 -7.90
N LYS A 675 -18.98 32.79 -8.17
CA LYS A 675 -20.04 31.86 -7.72
C LYS A 675 -20.70 31.07 -8.85
N LYS A 676 -20.64 31.54 -10.10
CA LYS A 676 -21.32 30.91 -11.22
C LYS A 676 -20.55 29.66 -11.65
N THR A 677 -21.29 28.58 -11.94
CA THR A 677 -20.75 27.30 -12.41
C THR A 677 -21.68 26.74 -13.47
N SER A 678 -21.16 26.46 -14.66
CA SER A 678 -21.91 25.80 -15.73
C SER A 678 -21.53 24.32 -15.82
N LEU A 679 -20.26 24.01 -15.55
CA LEU A 679 -19.71 22.66 -15.61
C LEU A 679 -18.69 22.47 -14.49
N ILE A 680 -18.78 21.37 -13.75
CA ILE A 680 -17.85 20.99 -12.69
C ILE A 680 -17.38 19.56 -12.93
N THR A 681 -16.08 19.30 -12.86
CA THR A 681 -15.59 17.91 -12.94
C THR A 681 -15.58 17.22 -11.59
N PHE A 682 -15.69 15.89 -11.62
CA PHE A 682 -15.44 15.05 -10.46
C PHE A 682 -14.76 13.75 -10.86
N ASN A 683 -13.61 13.45 -10.27
CA ASN A 683 -12.93 12.18 -10.51
C ASN A 683 -13.67 11.04 -9.82
N ALA A 684 -13.94 9.95 -10.53
CA ALA A 684 -14.77 8.86 -10.01
C ALA A 684 -14.17 8.17 -8.77
N ASP A 685 -12.83 8.14 -8.60
CA ASP A 685 -12.20 7.62 -7.39
C ASP A 685 -12.52 8.44 -6.14
N MET A 686 -12.85 9.72 -6.30
CA MET A 686 -13.26 10.58 -5.19
C MET A 686 -14.62 10.19 -4.64
N ILE A 687 -15.48 9.48 -5.40
CA ILE A 687 -16.72 8.88 -4.87
C ILE A 687 -16.39 7.83 -3.82
N SER A 688 -15.41 6.96 -4.12
CA SER A 688 -14.93 5.96 -3.18
C SER A 688 -14.29 6.61 -1.96
N TYR A 689 -13.42 7.60 -2.19
CA TYR A 689 -12.64 8.23 -1.14
C TYR A 689 -13.44 9.15 -0.21
N ARG A 690 -14.32 10.02 -0.75
CA ARG A 690 -15.08 11.02 0.03
C ARG A 690 -16.41 10.50 0.54
N TYR A 691 -17.05 9.59 -0.20
CA TYR A 691 -18.42 9.19 0.05
C TYR A 691 -18.57 7.68 0.19
N ASP A 692 -17.50 6.96 0.56
CA ASP A 692 -17.56 5.52 0.83
C ASP A 692 -18.24 4.70 -0.29
N SER A 693 -17.96 5.07 -1.55
CA SER A 693 -18.60 4.48 -2.75
C SER A 693 -20.12 4.61 -2.78
N LEU A 694 -20.69 5.59 -2.07
CA LEU A 694 -22.14 5.80 -1.87
C LEU A 694 -22.85 4.61 -1.19
N LYS A 695 -22.10 3.78 -0.44
CA LYS A 695 -22.62 2.54 0.17
C LYS A 695 -23.04 2.69 1.63
N LYS A 696 -22.49 3.67 2.36
CA LYS A 696 -22.78 3.84 3.80
C LYS A 696 -23.98 4.75 4.04
N PRO A 697 -24.73 4.57 5.15
CA PRO A 697 -25.77 5.51 5.55
C PRO A 697 -25.21 6.94 5.65
N GLY A 698 -25.91 7.93 5.09
CA GLY A 698 -25.47 9.33 5.10
C GLY A 698 -24.53 9.73 3.97
N SER A 699 -23.98 8.77 3.21
CA SER A 699 -22.99 9.07 2.16
C SER A 699 -23.61 9.68 0.91
N VAL A 700 -24.82 9.25 0.55
CA VAL A 700 -25.60 9.82 -0.56
C VAL A 700 -26.00 11.26 -0.22
N GLU A 701 -26.52 11.49 0.98
CA GLU A 701 -26.92 12.82 1.46
C GLU A 701 -25.72 13.77 1.53
N ALA A 702 -24.55 13.27 1.93
CA ALA A 702 -23.32 14.06 1.89
C ALA A 702 -22.89 14.42 0.47
N PHE A 703 -22.93 13.46 -0.46
CA PHE A 703 -22.61 13.72 -1.87
C PHE A 703 -23.54 14.76 -2.50
N LEU A 704 -24.85 14.61 -2.32
CA LEU A 704 -25.85 15.53 -2.87
C LEU A 704 -25.75 16.93 -2.23
N ARG A 705 -25.48 17.01 -0.93
CA ARG A 705 -25.25 18.29 -0.24
C ARG A 705 -23.99 18.99 -0.74
N ASP A 706 -22.90 18.28 -0.95
CA ASP A 706 -21.67 18.88 -1.47
C ASP A 706 -21.84 19.28 -2.95
N LEU A 707 -22.66 18.56 -3.72
CA LEU A 707 -23.00 18.88 -5.11
C LEU A 707 -23.88 20.13 -5.24
N SER A 708 -24.78 20.39 -4.27
CA SER A 708 -25.70 21.54 -4.35
C SER A 708 -24.99 22.90 -4.36
N ALA A 709 -23.75 22.97 -3.89
CA ALA A 709 -22.91 24.17 -3.97
C ALA A 709 -22.64 24.63 -5.41
N TYR A 710 -22.81 23.76 -6.41
CA TYR A 710 -22.57 24.07 -7.82
C TYR A 710 -23.88 24.28 -8.61
N GLY A 711 -25.03 24.31 -7.94
CA GLY A 711 -26.35 24.54 -8.57
C GLY A 711 -26.67 23.53 -9.68
N ASP A 712 -27.38 24.01 -10.70
CA ASP A 712 -27.89 23.21 -11.84
C ASP A 712 -26.80 22.92 -12.89
N SER A 713 -25.56 22.71 -12.45
CA SER A 713 -24.40 22.52 -13.33
C SER A 713 -24.31 21.11 -13.92
N TYR A 714 -23.57 20.98 -15.03
CA TYR A 714 -23.17 19.68 -15.54
C TYR A 714 -22.04 19.09 -14.69
N LEU A 715 -22.23 17.88 -14.18
CA LEU A 715 -21.22 17.10 -13.46
C LEU A 715 -20.46 16.19 -14.43
N TRP A 716 -19.27 16.61 -14.83
CA TRP A 716 -18.42 15.85 -15.75
C TRP A 716 -17.59 14.81 -14.99
N ILE A 717 -17.84 13.52 -15.24
CA ILE A 717 -17.12 12.42 -14.59
C ILE A 717 -16.32 11.61 -15.62
N PRO A 718 -14.97 11.63 -15.59
CA PRO A 718 -14.15 10.73 -16.40
C PRO A 718 -14.30 9.26 -15.96
N ALA A 719 -15.27 8.54 -16.53
CA ALA A 719 -15.69 7.21 -16.08
C ALA A 719 -14.82 6.05 -16.60
N PHE A 720 -14.26 6.15 -17.81
CA PHE A 720 -13.76 4.98 -18.54
C PHE A 720 -12.24 4.74 -18.40
N PHE A 721 -11.67 5.03 -17.24
CA PHE A 721 -10.29 4.62 -16.92
C PHE A 721 -10.19 3.14 -16.52
N SER A 722 -11.17 2.64 -15.75
CA SER A 722 -11.23 1.26 -15.27
C SER A 722 -12.67 0.86 -14.92
N LYS A 723 -12.91 -0.42 -14.67
CA LYS A 723 -14.26 -0.93 -14.36
C LYS A 723 -14.78 -0.35 -13.04
N SER A 724 -13.87 -0.13 -12.08
CA SER A 724 -14.21 0.51 -10.80
C SER A 724 -14.61 1.98 -10.99
N TYR A 725 -13.88 2.74 -11.83
CA TYR A 725 -14.24 4.11 -12.16
C TYR A 725 -15.61 4.20 -12.84
N ALA A 726 -15.86 3.31 -13.81
CA ALA A 726 -17.14 3.25 -14.50
C ALA A 726 -18.28 2.96 -13.53
N ASN A 727 -18.11 1.98 -12.62
CA ASN A 727 -19.12 1.64 -11.62
C ASN A 727 -19.43 2.81 -10.67
N TRP A 728 -18.42 3.53 -10.17
CA TRP A 728 -18.65 4.68 -9.30
C TRP A 728 -19.32 5.84 -10.03
N ALA A 729 -18.92 6.10 -11.27
CA ALA A 729 -19.49 7.15 -12.10
C ALA A 729 -20.97 6.87 -12.42
N LEU A 730 -21.30 5.66 -12.87
CA LEU A 730 -22.67 5.24 -13.17
C LEU A 730 -23.55 5.18 -11.92
N LEU A 731 -22.99 4.82 -10.76
CA LEU A 731 -23.71 4.88 -9.49
C LEU A 731 -24.04 6.33 -9.10
N SER A 732 -23.11 7.26 -9.33
CA SER A 732 -23.31 8.68 -9.05
C SER A 732 -24.40 9.27 -9.94
N GLU A 733 -24.41 8.93 -11.23
CA GLU A 733 -25.50 9.29 -12.15
C GLU A 733 -26.84 8.76 -11.65
N ARG A 734 -26.91 7.47 -11.29
CA ARG A 734 -28.15 6.88 -10.79
C ARG A 734 -28.68 7.60 -9.55
N VAL A 735 -27.80 7.87 -8.59
CA VAL A 735 -28.14 8.57 -7.35
C VAL A 735 -28.67 9.98 -7.63
N ILE A 736 -28.02 10.73 -8.53
CA ILE A 736 -28.46 12.07 -8.91
C ILE A 736 -29.80 12.00 -9.63
N ARG A 737 -29.95 11.12 -10.62
CA ARG A 737 -31.19 10.94 -11.40
C ARG A 737 -32.38 10.50 -10.55
N GLU A 738 -32.16 9.77 -9.47
CA GLU A 738 -33.20 9.30 -8.53
C GLU A 738 -33.44 10.27 -7.36
N SER A 739 -32.74 11.40 -7.33
CA SER A 739 -32.87 12.45 -6.30
C SER A 739 -33.55 13.71 -6.84
N ASP A 740 -33.77 14.70 -5.96
CA ASP A 740 -34.25 16.03 -6.34
C ASP A 740 -33.13 16.95 -6.84
N ALA A 741 -31.91 16.44 -7.05
CA ALA A 741 -30.80 17.22 -7.59
C ALA A 741 -31.05 17.58 -9.06
N THR A 742 -30.74 18.83 -9.41
CA THR A 742 -30.91 19.41 -10.74
C THR A 742 -29.68 19.26 -11.63
N ALA A 743 -28.53 18.91 -11.05
CA ALA A 743 -27.29 18.68 -11.78
C ALA A 743 -27.42 17.46 -12.71
N GLU A 744 -26.82 17.54 -13.90
CA GLU A 744 -26.83 16.44 -14.89
C GLU A 744 -25.44 15.82 -15.00
N VAL A 745 -25.34 14.49 -14.91
CA VAL A 745 -24.06 13.79 -15.07
C VAL A 745 -23.75 13.55 -16.54
N ILE A 746 -22.56 13.95 -16.96
CA ILE A 746 -22.05 13.74 -18.32
C ILE A 746 -20.69 13.04 -18.28
N PHE A 747 -20.44 12.19 -19.28
CA PHE A 747 -19.19 11.42 -19.40
C PHE A 747 -18.45 11.84 -20.67
N PRO A 748 -17.12 12.06 -20.63
CA PRO A 748 -16.37 12.40 -21.83
C PRO A 748 -16.25 11.21 -22.77
N HIS A 749 -16.35 11.47 -24.06
CA HIS A 749 -16.21 10.44 -25.08
C HIS A 749 -14.77 9.90 -25.10
N VAL A 750 -14.62 8.59 -25.29
CA VAL A 750 -13.30 7.93 -25.27
C VAL A 750 -12.39 8.47 -26.37
N ASP A 751 -12.93 8.68 -27.56
CA ASP A 751 -12.14 9.17 -28.70
C ASP A 751 -11.73 10.63 -28.50
N PHE A 752 -12.54 11.43 -27.81
CA PHE A 752 -12.16 12.80 -27.46
C PHE A 752 -10.95 12.81 -26.53
N ILE A 753 -10.99 12.02 -25.44
CA ILE A 753 -9.86 11.95 -24.49
C ILE A 753 -8.59 11.44 -25.17
N LYS A 754 -8.70 10.41 -26.02
CA LYS A 754 -7.57 9.90 -26.81
C LYS A 754 -7.00 10.94 -27.76
N SER A 755 -7.85 11.68 -28.47
CA SER A 755 -7.44 12.73 -29.40
C SER A 755 -6.73 13.88 -28.69
N VAL A 756 -7.25 14.32 -27.54
CA VAL A 756 -6.61 15.35 -26.72
C VAL A 756 -5.23 14.88 -26.23
N HIS A 757 -5.11 13.67 -25.70
CA HIS A 757 -3.81 13.13 -25.30
C HIS A 757 -2.84 12.97 -26.47
N SER A 758 -3.33 12.58 -27.66
CA SER A 758 -2.53 12.48 -28.88
C SER A 758 -2.01 13.85 -29.32
N TYR A 759 -2.89 14.86 -29.34
CA TYR A 759 -2.54 16.23 -29.67
C TYR A 759 -1.44 16.76 -28.76
N TRP A 760 -1.61 16.67 -27.43
CA TRP A 760 -0.62 17.20 -26.49
C TRP A 760 0.69 16.43 -26.52
N ARG A 761 0.67 15.11 -26.78
CA ARG A 761 1.90 14.35 -27.01
C ARG A 761 2.69 14.86 -28.21
N ARG A 762 2.01 15.22 -29.31
CA ARG A 762 2.66 15.85 -30.47
C ARG A 762 3.24 17.24 -30.16
N GLN A 763 2.70 17.95 -29.18
CA GLN A 763 3.25 19.22 -28.70
C GLN A 763 4.40 19.06 -27.70
N GLY A 764 4.87 17.82 -27.44
CA GLY A 764 6.00 17.53 -26.56
C GLY A 764 5.64 17.15 -25.12
N LEU A 765 4.35 17.07 -24.77
CA LEU A 765 3.94 16.64 -23.44
C LEU A 765 4.09 15.12 -23.28
N LYS A 766 5.15 14.68 -22.57
CA LYS A 766 5.44 13.24 -22.35
C LYS A 766 4.53 12.58 -21.30
N ALA A 767 4.06 13.34 -20.32
CA ALA A 767 3.18 12.86 -19.25
C ALA A 767 1.70 12.88 -19.64
N ALA A 768 0.85 12.19 -18.86
CA ALA A 768 -0.60 12.22 -19.07
C ALA A 768 -1.17 13.61 -18.71
N SER A 769 -2.06 14.14 -19.57
CA SER A 769 -2.72 15.44 -19.36
C SER A 769 -3.50 15.49 -18.04
N THR A 770 -3.41 16.59 -17.31
CA THR A 770 -4.24 16.85 -16.13
C THR A 770 -5.71 17.06 -16.50
N THR A 771 -6.60 16.97 -15.50
CA THR A 771 -8.00 17.39 -15.63
C THR A 771 -8.11 18.82 -16.16
N GLY A 772 -7.24 19.74 -15.71
CA GLY A 772 -7.24 21.12 -16.16
C GLY A 772 -7.00 21.22 -17.66
N LEU A 773 -5.94 20.58 -18.18
CA LEU A 773 -5.62 20.61 -19.60
C LEU A 773 -6.72 19.97 -20.47
N LEU A 774 -7.34 18.87 -19.99
CA LEU A 774 -8.49 18.26 -20.66
C LEU A 774 -9.67 19.24 -20.76
N LEU A 775 -9.94 20.02 -19.72
CA LEU A 775 -11.03 21.00 -19.71
C LEU A 775 -10.74 22.22 -20.57
N VAL A 776 -9.48 22.67 -20.65
CA VAL A 776 -9.08 23.70 -21.62
C VAL A 776 -9.34 23.22 -23.05
N SER A 777 -8.97 21.99 -23.36
CA SER A 777 -9.25 21.39 -24.66
C SER A 777 -10.74 21.25 -24.94
N ALA A 778 -11.56 20.89 -23.95
CA ALA A 778 -13.01 20.81 -24.09
C ALA A 778 -13.65 22.20 -24.29
N ALA A 779 -13.23 23.20 -23.50
CA ALA A 779 -13.70 24.58 -23.62
C ALA A 779 -13.44 25.12 -25.02
N ALA A 780 -12.26 24.85 -25.60
CA ALA A 780 -11.94 25.28 -26.95
C ALA A 780 -12.94 24.75 -28.00
N GLN A 781 -13.54 23.56 -27.79
CA GLN A 781 -14.51 22.98 -28.72
C GLN A 781 -15.89 23.66 -28.68
N ILE A 782 -16.22 24.40 -27.63
CA ILE A 782 -17.55 25.00 -27.41
C ILE A 782 -17.52 26.52 -27.20
N CYS A 783 -16.33 27.13 -27.22
CA CYS A 783 -16.16 28.55 -26.92
C CYS A 783 -15.30 29.27 -27.96
N GLU A 784 -15.66 30.51 -28.30
CA GLU A 784 -14.85 31.42 -29.12
C GLU A 784 -13.63 31.90 -28.34
N GLU A 785 -13.77 32.40 -27.12
CA GLU A 785 -12.63 32.82 -26.29
C GLU A 785 -12.60 32.01 -24.99
N VAL A 786 -11.41 31.50 -24.64
CA VAL A 786 -11.19 30.72 -23.43
C VAL A 786 -10.22 31.46 -22.52
N HIS A 787 -10.70 31.84 -21.33
CA HIS A 787 -9.94 32.51 -20.28
C HIS A 787 -9.65 31.53 -19.15
N LEU A 788 -8.39 31.47 -18.74
CA LEU A 788 -7.89 30.54 -17.73
C LEU A 788 -7.54 31.30 -16.46
N TYR A 789 -8.02 30.79 -15.34
CA TYR A 789 -7.71 31.31 -14.01
C TYR A 789 -7.24 30.16 -13.12
N GLY A 790 -6.28 30.39 -12.23
CA GLY A 790 -5.79 29.35 -11.30
C GLY A 790 -4.91 28.26 -11.94
N PHE A 791 -4.37 28.50 -13.14
CA PHE A 791 -3.40 27.62 -13.80
C PHE A 791 -1.98 28.12 -13.50
N TRP A 792 -1.48 27.80 -12.31
CA TRP A 792 -0.17 28.26 -11.85
C TRP A 792 0.49 27.17 -10.97
N PRO A 793 1.53 26.48 -11.48
CA PRO A 793 2.13 25.32 -10.79
C PRO A 793 3.18 25.69 -9.73
N PHE A 794 3.33 26.99 -9.43
CA PHE A 794 4.40 27.51 -8.58
C PHE A 794 3.86 27.97 -7.23
N HIS A 795 4.67 27.80 -6.19
CA HIS A 795 4.34 28.15 -4.80
C HIS A 795 4.73 29.59 -4.45
N SER A 796 5.13 30.38 -5.44
CA SER A 796 5.40 31.81 -5.34
C SER A 796 4.62 32.51 -6.43
N ASP A 797 4.07 33.68 -6.13
CA ASP A 797 3.67 34.63 -7.17
C ASP A 797 4.90 35.42 -7.67
N ARG A 798 4.67 36.31 -8.63
CA ARG A 798 5.72 37.18 -9.21
C ARG A 798 6.25 38.23 -8.23
N ASN A 799 5.48 38.57 -7.19
CA ASN A 799 5.83 39.52 -6.13
C ASN A 799 6.48 38.84 -4.91
N ASN A 800 6.88 37.56 -5.03
CA ASN A 800 7.44 36.75 -3.95
C ASN A 800 6.47 36.47 -2.79
N LYS A 801 5.16 36.62 -2.99
CA LYS A 801 4.14 36.16 -2.07
C LYS A 801 4.10 34.64 -2.12
N ARG A 802 4.17 34.01 -0.95
CA ARG A 802 4.04 32.57 -0.82
C ARG A 802 2.61 32.12 -1.13
N LEU A 803 2.50 31.15 -2.03
CA LEU A 803 1.27 30.50 -2.44
C LEU A 803 1.24 29.06 -1.92
N THR A 804 0.04 28.51 -1.83
CA THR A 804 -0.20 27.08 -1.63
C THR A 804 -0.48 26.39 -2.97
N GLU A 805 -0.42 25.06 -3.01
CA GLU A 805 -0.74 24.30 -4.23
C GLU A 805 -2.13 24.66 -4.76
N HIS A 806 -3.15 24.64 -3.90
CA HIS A 806 -4.51 25.03 -4.23
C HIS A 806 -4.97 26.28 -3.46
N TYR A 807 -6.05 26.95 -3.90
CA TYR A 807 -6.59 28.11 -3.16
C TYR A 807 -7.21 27.72 -1.80
N PHE A 808 -7.61 26.45 -1.65
CA PHE A 808 -8.23 25.90 -0.44
C PHE A 808 -7.30 24.98 0.37
N ASP A 809 -6.20 24.51 -0.22
CA ASP A 809 -5.25 23.62 0.45
C ASP A 809 -3.81 23.69 -0.09
N ASN A 810 -2.92 22.92 0.52
CA ASN A 810 -1.54 22.76 0.05
C ASN A 810 -1.22 21.31 -0.31
N ALA A 811 -2.18 20.54 -0.85
CA ALA A 811 -2.00 19.14 -1.16
C ALA A 811 -1.28 18.94 -2.51
N LEU A 812 -0.01 18.52 -2.48
CA LEU A 812 0.83 18.42 -3.68
C LEU A 812 0.33 17.36 -4.69
N PRO A 813 0.52 17.59 -6.01
CA PRO A 813 0.12 16.65 -7.05
C PRO A 813 0.96 15.37 -7.02
N GLY A 814 0.36 14.26 -7.49
CA GLY A 814 1.09 13.00 -7.68
C GLY A 814 2.03 13.02 -8.89
N LYS A 815 2.95 12.05 -8.96
CA LYS A 815 3.99 11.95 -10.03
C LYS A 815 3.47 11.57 -11.44
N LYS A 816 2.15 11.56 -11.66
CA LYS A 816 1.54 11.11 -12.93
C LYS A 816 1.44 12.22 -13.99
N HIS A 817 1.51 13.48 -13.56
CA HIS A 817 1.37 14.66 -14.40
C HIS A 817 2.66 15.48 -14.35
N ASP A 818 2.96 16.17 -15.45
CA ASP A 818 4.01 17.18 -15.52
C ASP A 818 3.36 18.57 -15.60
N VAL A 819 2.82 19.02 -14.47
CA VAL A 819 2.07 20.29 -14.38
C VAL A 819 2.91 21.50 -14.81
N PRO A 820 4.22 21.60 -14.48
CA PRO A 820 5.08 22.64 -15.02
C PRO A 820 5.16 22.65 -16.55
N GLU A 821 5.28 21.48 -17.18
CA GLU A 821 5.28 21.40 -18.65
C GLU A 821 3.93 21.78 -19.25
N GLU A 822 2.82 21.34 -18.66
CA GLU A 822 1.48 21.78 -19.10
C GLU A 822 1.33 23.30 -19.02
N PHE A 823 1.82 23.92 -17.95
CA PHE A 823 1.83 25.38 -17.84
C PHE A 823 2.63 26.05 -18.95
N ARG A 824 3.79 25.49 -19.36
CA ARG A 824 4.55 26.02 -20.51
C ARG A 824 3.74 25.98 -21.79
N GLN A 825 3.00 24.90 -22.03
CA GLN A 825 2.12 24.76 -23.19
C GLN A 825 0.98 25.79 -23.15
N LEU A 826 0.33 25.98 -22.00
CA LEU A 826 -0.70 27.01 -21.82
C LEU A 826 -0.14 28.43 -22.00
N GLN A 827 1.06 28.70 -21.50
CA GLN A 827 1.73 29.98 -21.70
C GLN A 827 2.06 30.23 -23.18
N SER A 828 2.48 29.19 -23.92
CA SER A 828 2.69 29.27 -25.37
C SER A 828 1.40 29.64 -26.11
N LEU A 829 0.29 28.99 -25.78
CA LEU A 829 -1.02 29.33 -26.34
C LEU A 829 -1.46 30.75 -25.97
N HIS A 830 -1.16 31.21 -24.74
CA HIS A 830 -1.42 32.58 -24.33
C HIS A 830 -0.65 33.58 -25.19
N ASN A 831 0.64 33.37 -25.37
CA ASN A 831 1.50 34.24 -26.17
C ASN A 831 1.07 34.27 -27.65
N ALA A 832 0.48 33.18 -28.15
CA ALA A 832 -0.07 33.10 -29.51
C ALA A 832 -1.47 33.74 -29.66
N GLY A 833 -2.08 34.25 -28.58
CA GLY A 833 -3.43 34.81 -28.60
C GLY A 833 -4.54 33.76 -28.66
N ILE A 834 -4.25 32.48 -28.40
CA ILE A 834 -5.21 31.37 -28.56
C ILE A 834 -6.12 31.24 -27.32
N ILE A 835 -5.55 31.41 -26.13
CA ILE A 835 -6.26 31.45 -24.86
C ILE A 835 -5.75 32.64 -24.03
N ARG A 836 -6.54 33.12 -23.07
CA ARG A 836 -6.05 34.11 -22.10
C ARG A 836 -5.67 33.39 -20.82
N LEU A 837 -4.42 33.44 -20.40
CA LEU A 837 -3.96 32.89 -19.13
C LEU A 837 -3.79 34.04 -18.14
N THR A 838 -4.59 34.05 -17.08
CA THR A 838 -4.55 35.07 -16.02
C THR A 838 -3.77 34.54 -14.82
N ALA A 839 -2.65 35.19 -14.52
CA ALA A 839 -1.72 34.87 -13.44
C ALA A 839 -1.47 36.06 -12.48
N ASN A 840 -2.23 37.14 -12.63
CA ASN A 840 -2.19 38.34 -11.78
C ASN A 840 -3.56 38.59 -11.12
N ALA A 841 -3.61 39.51 -10.16
CA ALA A 841 -4.88 39.99 -9.62
C ALA A 841 -5.72 40.68 -10.71
N CYS A 842 -7.04 40.49 -10.66
CA CYS A 842 -7.99 41.11 -11.56
C CYS A 842 -8.41 42.49 -11.03
N GLN A 843 -8.89 43.36 -11.93
CA GLN A 843 -9.25 44.75 -11.63
C GLN A 843 -10.72 44.93 -11.25
#